data_AF-A0A8K0HA39-F1
#
_entry.id   AF-A0A8K0HA39-F1
#
_cell.length_a   1.000
_cell.length_b   1.000
_cell.length_c   1.000
_cell.angle_alpha   90.00
_cell.angle_beta   90.00
_cell.angle_gamma   90.00
#
_symmetry.space_group_name_H-M   'P 1'
#
loop_
_entity.id
_entity.type
_entity.pdbx_description
1 polymer ?
#
loop_
_entity_poly.entity_id
_entity_poly.type
_entity_poly.pdbx_seq_one_letter_code
_entity_poly.pdbx_strand_id
1 'polypeptide(L)'
;MGKLGCNIDGNLNDQKFSEPLPWIGIYVAAASMACLAAMAADVIHGFRHQKFWFPCKFFSINATSLTLIGVAIKLLVDLNTAMPSRQDQLAKLSSVVFICTVMGNSMPSFGTMGNEEILMNIMALAILVVTVIVNICMQLATGAIFVFWKEHASVMFLMLLLLVMLTFTALTVPTTKHYLEYKYRKKYELAVQEVSDEIEKTVASKLRKGLVMYWMMAHTSSPQFVMGRSVTCTASGAFCVLSAMILAEAMLRSYFMPGSFKFCSGDSDYKWSTTLVLITQTVAVGVGTIAPAIRWLFAIRFRCPKRGNISFKREFYVESYWIQRLSEMKEYPLATRIFKLRSRHFRRVAHASKVQFLNLCIALQTWIVVMSKVVRYISIFFVCYVLLCYDCCRELKKKFKFNNTISSNYPGPDSQPDCNSKLDLSRFVLHLEGEEALVGLMMRSNFDATDHLLQKGKKREPKYLTKLLENSSKGFRGVAEFDSNQVPSLVCEEATNCWALPVVTLTSIALALPDIELSLTKDLLCSVSEGLMYVKHIEKILLKSAKLGNIQKAAEVVWTGVDLYHKWLDVDLHKLSLQGKSPKEILEELAETAKNKFLELKEKDTKAWLKENPLKWPTKVLAANSMYRISRTILLEHESRSQTGEKLFEAISVMISDILGACLTNFQEVICIKVLNTAIEEREGSVRHAVFVLGKTENILKILDNKALPSLEPHQMACIDAWRLSLKQNSPWDFTKSSSEEKTLSSCSNDVYLAID
;
A
#
# COMPACT_ATOMS: atom_id res chain seq x y z
N MET A 1 -58.23 5.14 17.63
CA MET A 1 -56.99 5.14 18.44
C MET A 1 -56.18 3.84 18.40
N GLY A 2 -56.77 2.65 18.13
CA GLY A 2 -56.02 1.36 18.13
C GLY A 2 -54.88 1.18 17.10
N LYS A 3 -54.79 2.03 16.06
CA LYS A 3 -53.64 2.07 15.14
C LYS A 3 -52.43 2.86 15.68
N LEU A 4 -52.58 3.63 16.76
CA LEU A 4 -51.61 4.65 17.21
C LEU A 4 -50.78 4.30 18.45
N GLY A 5 -50.79 3.05 18.93
CA GLY A 5 -49.88 2.63 20.02
C GLY A 5 -50.36 2.97 21.44
N CYS A 6 -51.53 3.61 21.59
CA CYS A 6 -52.21 3.75 22.88
C CYS A 6 -53.35 2.74 23.02
N ASN A 7 -53.55 2.26 24.25
CA ASN A 7 -54.71 1.46 24.66
C ASN A 7 -55.99 2.30 24.67
N ILE A 8 -57.14 1.65 24.86
CA ILE A 8 -58.47 2.28 24.85
C ILE A 8 -58.59 3.39 25.92
N ASP A 9 -57.82 3.26 27.01
CA ASP A 9 -57.75 4.23 28.11
C ASP A 9 -56.77 5.40 27.86
N GLY A 10 -56.13 5.47 26.68
CA GLY A 10 -55.16 6.51 26.34
C GLY A 10 -53.72 6.25 26.84
N ASN A 11 -53.49 5.19 27.62
CA ASN A 11 -52.16 4.79 28.08
C ASN A 11 -51.32 4.16 26.95
N LEU A 12 -50.00 4.36 26.97
CA LEU A 12 -49.06 3.73 26.03
C LEU A 12 -49.17 2.20 26.13
N ASN A 13 -49.23 1.51 25.00
CA ASN A 13 -49.15 0.06 24.96
C ASN A 13 -47.68 -0.38 24.93
N ASP A 14 -47.13 -0.72 26.09
CA ASP A 14 -45.72 -1.10 26.26
C ASP A 14 -45.32 -2.29 25.38
N GLN A 15 -46.24 -3.24 25.12
CA GLN A 15 -45.96 -4.37 24.23
C GLN A 15 -45.79 -3.93 22.78
N LYS A 16 -46.66 -3.03 22.29
CA LYS A 16 -46.57 -2.52 20.92
C LYS A 16 -45.40 -1.55 20.74
N PHE A 17 -45.01 -0.84 21.80
CA PHE A 17 -43.83 0.03 21.80
C PHE A 17 -42.51 -0.77 21.78
N SER A 18 -42.48 -1.94 22.42
CA SER A 18 -41.30 -2.82 22.51
C SER A 18 -41.12 -3.78 21.32
N GLU A 19 -42.13 -3.94 20.45
CA GLU A 19 -42.08 -4.79 19.23
C GLU A 19 -40.81 -4.63 18.37
N PRO A 20 -40.22 -3.43 18.17
CA PRO A 20 -39.02 -3.25 17.36
C PRO A 20 -37.71 -3.63 18.06
N LEU A 21 -37.70 -3.82 19.39
CA LEU A 21 -36.46 -4.02 20.16
C LEU A 21 -35.71 -5.32 19.78
N PRO A 22 -36.38 -6.47 19.53
CA PRO A 22 -35.70 -7.65 18.99
C PRO A 22 -35.01 -7.41 17.64
N TRP A 23 -35.61 -6.61 16.75
CA TRP A 23 -34.98 -6.22 15.47
C TRP A 23 -33.75 -5.34 15.68
N ILE A 24 -33.80 -4.44 16.66
CA ILE A 24 -32.63 -3.66 17.06
C ILE A 24 -31.52 -4.61 17.58
N GLY A 25 -31.84 -5.62 18.37
CA GLY A 25 -30.87 -6.63 18.82
C GLY A 25 -30.23 -7.41 17.65
N ILE A 26 -31.00 -7.77 16.62
CA ILE A 26 -30.46 -8.37 15.39
C ILE A 26 -29.50 -7.41 14.69
N TYR A 27 -29.85 -6.13 14.61
CA TYR A 27 -28.99 -5.10 14.01
C TYR A 27 -27.66 -4.95 14.77
N VAL A 28 -27.70 -4.98 16.11
CA VAL A 28 -26.51 -4.98 16.97
C VAL A 28 -25.65 -6.21 16.73
N ALA A 29 -26.27 -7.40 16.64
CA ALA A 29 -25.55 -8.65 16.36
C ALA A 29 -24.91 -8.62 14.97
N ALA A 30 -25.61 -8.14 13.94
CA ALA A 30 -25.09 -8.01 12.59
C ALA A 30 -23.88 -7.05 12.52
N ALA A 31 -23.96 -5.90 13.19
CA ALA A 31 -22.82 -4.99 13.30
C ALA A 31 -21.63 -5.64 14.03
N SER A 32 -21.89 -6.33 15.15
CA SER A 32 -20.85 -7.07 15.88
C SER A 32 -20.20 -8.17 15.02
N MET A 33 -20.99 -8.84 14.19
CA MET A 33 -20.52 -9.88 13.26
C MET A 33 -19.65 -9.29 12.14
N ALA A 34 -20.00 -8.11 11.62
CA ALA A 34 -19.18 -7.41 10.64
C ALA A 34 -17.81 -7.00 11.22
N CYS A 35 -17.80 -6.50 12.47
CA CYS A 35 -16.55 -6.28 13.22
C CYS A 35 -15.74 -7.58 13.36
N LEU A 36 -16.37 -8.67 13.78
CA LEU A 36 -15.73 -9.98 13.91
C LEU A 36 -15.10 -10.44 12.58
N ALA A 37 -15.83 -10.35 11.47
CA ALA A 37 -15.34 -10.77 10.16
C ALA A 37 -14.11 -9.95 9.72
N ALA A 38 -14.15 -8.63 9.94
CA ALA A 38 -13.02 -7.74 9.63
C ALA A 38 -11.79 -8.06 10.50
N MET A 39 -11.97 -8.26 11.81
CA MET A 39 -10.88 -8.65 12.72
C MET A 39 -10.31 -10.04 12.37
N ALA A 40 -11.16 -11.01 12.01
CA ALA A 40 -10.74 -12.33 11.57
C ALA A 40 -9.94 -12.28 10.26
N ALA A 41 -10.34 -11.43 9.31
CA ALA A 41 -9.62 -11.23 8.05
C ALA A 41 -8.20 -10.68 8.29
N ASP A 42 -8.03 -9.75 9.23
CA ASP A 42 -6.72 -9.24 9.63
C ASP A 42 -5.84 -10.33 10.27
N VAL A 43 -6.41 -11.19 11.12
CA VAL A 43 -5.70 -12.34 11.71
C VAL A 43 -5.25 -13.32 10.63
N ILE A 44 -6.14 -13.71 9.72
CA ILE A 44 -5.82 -14.63 8.61
C ILE A 44 -4.75 -14.02 7.70
N HIS A 45 -4.85 -12.73 7.39
CA HIS A 45 -3.88 -12.01 6.58
C HIS A 45 -2.50 -11.97 7.26
N GLY A 46 -2.45 -11.71 8.57
CA GLY A 46 -1.22 -11.73 9.36
C GLY A 46 -0.52 -13.09 9.31
N PHE A 47 -1.24 -14.19 9.52
CA PHE A 47 -0.68 -15.53 9.43
C PHE A 47 -0.22 -15.90 8.01
N ARG A 48 -1.03 -15.61 6.98
CA ARG A 48 -0.70 -15.92 5.58
C ARG A 48 0.57 -15.22 5.09
N HIS A 49 0.84 -14.02 5.59
CA HIS A 49 2.03 -13.24 5.22
C HIS A 49 3.14 -13.31 6.27
N GLN A 50 3.03 -14.20 7.27
CA GLN A 50 3.99 -14.36 8.36
C GLN A 50 4.31 -13.04 9.09
N LYS A 51 3.32 -12.13 9.15
CA LYS A 51 3.42 -10.84 9.84
C LYS A 51 2.92 -10.99 11.28
N PHE A 52 3.79 -11.35 12.20
CA PHE A 52 3.43 -11.60 13.62
C PHE A 52 2.99 -10.34 14.40
N TRP A 53 3.13 -9.14 13.83
CA TRP A 53 2.57 -7.91 14.38
C TRP A 53 1.12 -7.64 13.93
N PHE A 54 0.53 -8.51 13.09
CA PHE A 54 -0.85 -8.45 12.58
C PHE A 54 -1.26 -7.07 12.07
N PRO A 55 -0.97 -6.72 10.81
CA PRO A 55 -1.37 -5.43 10.25
C PRO A 55 -2.90 -5.30 10.26
N CYS A 56 -3.40 -4.10 10.58
CA CYS A 56 -4.83 -3.78 10.50
C CYS A 56 -5.11 -3.22 9.10
N LYS A 57 -5.57 -4.09 8.19
CA LYS A 57 -5.91 -3.71 6.82
C LYS A 57 -7.43 -3.65 6.64
N PHE A 58 -8.16 -4.58 7.24
CA PHE A 58 -9.61 -4.71 7.12
C PHE A 58 -10.34 -4.03 8.28
N PHE A 59 -9.78 -4.07 9.49
CA PHE A 59 -10.37 -3.43 10.67
C PHE A 59 -9.53 -2.23 11.14
N SER A 60 -9.69 -1.09 10.47
CA SER A 60 -9.07 0.19 10.82
C SER A 60 -10.08 1.14 11.47
N ILE A 61 -9.64 1.99 12.42
CA ILE A 61 -10.50 3.02 13.04
C ILE A 61 -10.74 4.14 12.02
N ASN A 62 -11.73 3.98 11.15
CA ASN A 62 -12.23 5.02 10.26
C ASN A 62 -13.71 5.32 10.56
N ALA A 63 -14.29 6.30 9.87
CA ALA A 63 -15.70 6.69 10.05
C ALA A 63 -16.68 5.50 9.91
N THR A 64 -16.45 4.59 8.96
CA THR A 64 -17.28 3.41 8.75
C THR A 64 -17.18 2.43 9.92
N SER A 65 -15.98 2.13 10.41
CA SER A 65 -15.79 1.25 11.56
C SER A 65 -16.37 1.86 12.84
N LEU A 66 -16.22 3.18 13.05
CA LEU A 66 -16.70 3.88 14.24
C LEU A 66 -18.22 3.92 14.30
N THR A 67 -18.89 4.13 13.16
CA THR A 67 -20.35 4.04 13.06
C THR A 67 -20.83 2.61 13.33
N LEU A 68 -20.13 1.62 12.79
CA LEU A 68 -20.45 0.21 13.00
C LEU A 68 -20.22 -0.24 14.45
N ILE A 69 -19.17 0.26 15.12
CA ILE A 69 -18.95 0.09 16.56
C ILE A 69 -20.07 0.76 17.34
N GLY A 70 -20.46 1.99 16.99
CA GLY A 70 -21.57 2.71 17.61
C GLY A 70 -22.89 1.93 17.57
N VAL A 71 -23.15 1.21 16.47
CA VAL A 71 -24.29 0.29 16.38
C VAL A 71 -24.08 -0.95 17.25
N ALA A 72 -22.90 -1.58 17.19
CA ALA A 72 -22.59 -2.79 17.93
C ALA A 72 -22.66 -2.63 19.46
N ILE A 73 -22.54 -1.39 19.96
CA ILE A 73 -22.56 -1.07 21.39
C ILE A 73 -23.90 -0.50 21.87
N LYS A 74 -24.93 -0.51 21.02
CA LYS A 74 -26.22 0.12 21.32
C LYS A 74 -26.86 -0.37 22.61
N LEU A 75 -26.64 -1.64 23.00
CA LEU A 75 -27.09 -2.19 24.28
C LEU A 75 -26.52 -1.46 25.52
N LEU A 76 -25.34 -0.83 25.39
CA LEU A 76 -24.74 -0.03 26.47
C LEU A 76 -25.32 1.39 26.57
N VAL A 77 -25.90 1.88 25.47
CA VAL A 77 -26.47 3.23 25.39
C VAL A 77 -27.96 3.21 25.75
N ASP A 78 -28.59 2.05 25.75
CA ASP A 78 -29.98 1.89 26.14
C ASP A 78 -30.13 1.87 27.67
N LEU A 79 -30.68 2.96 28.22
CA LEU A 79 -30.88 3.16 29.66
C LEU A 79 -32.29 2.80 30.12
N ASN A 80 -33.26 2.72 29.20
CA ASN A 80 -34.69 2.75 29.54
C ASN A 80 -35.35 1.38 29.46
N THR A 81 -34.77 0.43 28.72
CA THR A 81 -35.35 -0.91 28.53
C THR A 81 -34.92 -1.89 29.61
N ALA A 82 -35.83 -2.81 29.97
CA ALA A 82 -35.56 -3.79 31.01
C ALA A 82 -34.66 -4.92 30.48
N MET A 83 -33.56 -5.15 31.19
CA MET A 83 -32.56 -6.20 30.88
C MET A 83 -32.14 -6.98 32.15
N PRO A 84 -33.10 -7.65 32.83
CA PRO A 84 -32.85 -8.29 34.12
C PRO A 84 -32.20 -9.68 34.03
N SER A 85 -32.27 -10.35 32.87
CA SER A 85 -31.87 -11.75 32.77
C SER A 85 -30.35 -11.92 32.81
N ARG A 86 -29.92 -13.15 33.11
CA ARG A 86 -28.50 -13.53 33.09
C ARG A 86 -27.84 -13.20 31.75
N GLN A 87 -28.51 -13.53 30.65
CA GLN A 87 -28.00 -13.31 29.31
C GLN A 87 -27.86 -11.82 29.00
N ASP A 88 -28.79 -10.99 29.48
CA ASP A 88 -28.74 -9.55 29.23
C ASP A 88 -27.60 -8.88 30.01
N GLN A 89 -27.41 -9.26 31.28
CA GLN A 89 -26.32 -8.74 32.11
C GLN A 89 -24.95 -9.15 31.55
N LEU A 90 -24.82 -10.39 31.06
CA LEU A 90 -23.62 -10.83 30.35
C LEU A 90 -23.45 -10.14 28.99
N ALA A 91 -24.53 -9.86 28.26
CA ALA A 91 -24.48 -9.15 26.97
C ALA A 91 -24.00 -7.69 27.13
N LYS A 92 -24.40 -7.03 28.23
CA LYS A 92 -23.85 -5.72 28.61
C LYS A 92 -22.36 -5.84 28.90
N LEU A 93 -21.94 -6.78 29.75
CA LEU A 93 -20.52 -6.97 30.06
C LEU A 93 -19.69 -7.31 28.81
N SER A 94 -20.19 -8.19 27.92
CA SER A 94 -19.52 -8.53 26.66
C SER A 94 -19.40 -7.31 25.75
N SER A 95 -20.40 -6.43 25.71
CA SER A 95 -20.35 -5.19 24.93
C SER A 95 -19.25 -4.25 25.44
N VAL A 96 -19.07 -4.13 26.77
CA VAL A 96 -18.01 -3.30 27.37
C VAL A 96 -16.63 -3.85 27.00
N VAL A 97 -16.45 -5.17 27.15
CA VAL A 97 -15.19 -5.86 26.83
C VAL A 97 -14.90 -5.80 25.33
N PHE A 98 -15.92 -5.91 24.49
CA PHE A 98 -15.81 -5.80 23.04
C PHE A 98 -15.20 -4.46 22.61
N ILE A 99 -15.60 -3.34 23.24
CA ILE A 99 -14.99 -2.02 22.96
C ILE A 99 -13.50 -2.01 23.34
N CYS A 100 -13.12 -2.59 24.48
CA CYS A 100 -11.72 -2.73 24.87
C CYS A 100 -10.91 -3.53 23.84
N THR A 101 -11.44 -4.66 23.37
CA THR A 101 -10.82 -5.48 22.33
C THR A 101 -10.68 -4.74 21.01
N VAL A 102 -11.72 -4.03 20.58
CA VAL A 102 -11.71 -3.20 19.36
C VAL A 102 -10.62 -2.13 19.43
N MET A 103 -10.51 -1.43 20.56
CA MET A 103 -9.50 -0.40 20.81
C MET A 103 -8.07 -0.95 20.74
N GLY A 104 -7.79 -2.07 21.41
CA GLY A 104 -6.44 -2.66 21.37
C GLY A 104 -6.11 -3.33 20.04
N ASN A 105 -7.09 -3.95 19.38
CA ASN A 105 -6.87 -4.61 18.09
C ASN A 105 -6.51 -3.60 17.00
N SER A 106 -7.20 -2.47 16.96
CA SER A 106 -7.10 -1.47 15.89
C SER A 106 -5.98 -0.44 16.10
N MET A 107 -5.25 -0.48 17.21
CA MET A 107 -4.16 0.46 17.52
C MET A 107 -3.09 0.60 16.40
N PRO A 108 -2.67 -0.46 15.68
CA PRO A 108 -1.75 -0.34 14.55
C PRO A 108 -2.32 0.45 13.35
N SER A 109 -3.65 0.59 13.25
CA SER A 109 -4.29 1.27 12.12
C SER A 109 -3.97 2.77 12.04
N PHE A 110 -3.59 3.40 13.16
CA PHE A 110 -3.08 4.78 13.16
C PHE A 110 -1.79 4.94 12.33
N GLY A 111 -1.01 3.88 12.15
CA GLY A 111 0.17 3.92 11.29
C GLY A 111 -0.18 4.21 9.83
N THR A 112 -1.31 3.72 9.33
CA THR A 112 -1.72 3.89 7.92
C THR A 112 -2.46 5.19 7.62
N MET A 113 -2.95 5.89 8.64
CA MET A 113 -3.82 7.06 8.46
C MET A 113 -3.01 8.35 8.26
N GLY A 114 -3.55 9.29 7.49
CA GLY A 114 -2.99 10.64 7.40
C GLY A 114 -3.06 11.38 8.75
N ASN A 115 -2.23 12.42 8.95
CA ASN A 115 -2.15 13.13 10.23
C ASN A 115 -3.50 13.75 10.67
N GLU A 116 -4.26 14.30 9.73
CA GLU A 116 -5.59 14.88 10.00
C GLU A 116 -6.64 13.79 10.27
N GLU A 117 -6.57 12.69 9.52
CA GLU A 117 -7.45 11.53 9.68
C GLU A 117 -7.28 10.89 11.06
N ILE A 118 -6.04 10.73 11.54
CA ILE A 118 -5.74 10.25 12.90
C ILE A 118 -6.47 11.09 13.94
N LEU A 119 -6.40 12.43 13.82
CA LEU A 119 -7.02 13.36 14.77
C LEU A 119 -8.55 13.29 14.75
N MET A 120 -9.17 13.22 13.58
CA MET A 120 -10.63 13.11 13.48
C MET A 120 -11.12 11.77 14.06
N ASN A 121 -10.47 10.67 13.70
CA ASN A 121 -10.85 9.33 14.13
C ASN A 121 -10.65 9.13 15.64
N ILE A 122 -9.57 9.65 16.23
CA ILE A 122 -9.35 9.56 17.69
C ILE A 122 -10.35 10.42 18.47
N MET A 123 -10.70 11.60 17.96
CA MET A 123 -11.69 12.46 18.61
C MET A 123 -13.08 11.82 18.59
N ALA A 124 -13.48 11.24 17.47
CA ALA A 124 -14.74 10.49 17.36
C ALA A 124 -14.76 9.25 18.28
N LEU A 125 -13.66 8.49 18.34
CA LEU A 125 -13.52 7.37 19.26
C LEU A 125 -13.60 7.82 20.73
N ALA A 126 -12.95 8.94 21.08
CA ALA A 126 -13.00 9.48 22.44
C ALA A 126 -14.41 9.90 22.85
N ILE A 127 -15.15 10.58 21.97
CA ILE A 127 -16.55 10.94 22.23
C ILE A 127 -17.39 9.69 22.45
N LEU A 128 -17.24 8.67 21.60
CA LEU A 128 -17.97 7.41 21.72
C LEU A 128 -17.69 6.70 23.05
N VAL A 129 -16.42 6.53 23.41
CA VAL A 129 -16.01 5.84 24.64
C VAL A 129 -16.42 6.61 25.89
N VAL A 130 -16.27 7.94 25.91
CA VAL A 130 -16.72 8.77 27.03
C VAL A 130 -18.23 8.63 27.22
N THR A 131 -19.00 8.67 26.13
CA THR A 131 -20.47 8.48 26.18
C THR A 131 -20.83 7.13 26.80
N VAL A 132 -20.14 6.06 26.39
CA VAL A 132 -20.34 4.71 26.94
C VAL A 132 -20.01 4.67 28.43
N ILE A 133 -18.90 5.28 28.86
CA ILE A 133 -18.51 5.31 30.28
C ILE A 133 -19.59 6.01 31.11
N VAL A 134 -20.08 7.18 30.68
CA VAL A 134 -21.14 7.90 31.40
C VAL A 134 -22.41 7.06 31.47
N ASN A 135 -22.81 6.38 30.39
CA ASN A 135 -23.97 5.50 30.37
C ASN A 135 -23.82 4.31 31.32
N ILE A 136 -22.64 3.68 31.37
CA ILE A 136 -22.36 2.61 32.32
C ILE A 136 -22.48 3.14 33.76
N CYS A 137 -21.90 4.31 34.07
CA CYS A 137 -22.02 4.93 35.39
C CYS A 137 -23.49 5.19 35.78
N MET A 138 -24.32 5.64 34.83
CA MET A 138 -25.75 5.82 35.05
C MET A 138 -26.45 4.48 35.32
N GLN A 139 -26.21 3.45 34.49
CA GLN A 139 -26.81 2.12 34.67
C GLN A 139 -26.39 1.44 35.97
N LEU A 140 -25.15 1.69 36.39
CA LEU A 140 -24.62 1.28 37.67
C LEU A 140 -25.39 2.02 38.79
N ALA A 141 -25.44 3.35 38.77
CA ALA A 141 -26.13 4.15 39.80
C ALA A 141 -27.63 3.85 39.93
N THR A 142 -28.32 3.55 38.82
CA THR A 142 -29.75 3.18 38.82
C THR A 142 -30.01 1.72 39.21
N GLY A 143 -28.96 0.91 39.41
CA GLY A 143 -29.09 -0.52 39.71
C GLY A 143 -29.51 -1.38 38.51
N ALA A 144 -29.52 -0.82 37.28
CA ALA A 144 -29.76 -1.57 36.05
C ALA A 144 -28.65 -2.60 35.75
N ILE A 145 -27.45 -2.38 36.31
CA ILE A 145 -26.38 -3.37 36.42
C ILE A 145 -26.14 -3.64 37.92
N PHE A 146 -26.56 -4.81 38.40
CA PHE A 146 -26.52 -5.13 39.85
C PHE A 146 -25.66 -6.35 40.18
N VAL A 147 -25.54 -7.33 39.28
CA VAL A 147 -24.80 -8.58 39.56
C VAL A 147 -23.29 -8.42 39.37
N PHE A 148 -22.89 -7.87 38.23
CA PHE A 148 -21.48 -7.81 37.80
C PHE A 148 -20.84 -6.43 37.99
N TRP A 149 -21.22 -5.69 39.05
CA TRP A 149 -20.72 -4.33 39.28
C TRP A 149 -19.19 -4.28 39.34
N LYS A 150 -18.55 -5.25 40.02
CA LYS A 150 -17.08 -5.29 40.19
C LYS A 150 -16.37 -5.48 38.85
N GLU A 151 -16.87 -6.40 38.04
CA GLU A 151 -16.37 -6.68 36.70
C GLU A 151 -16.57 -5.46 35.79
N HIS A 152 -17.76 -4.84 35.81
CA HIS A 152 -18.02 -3.62 35.05
C HIS A 152 -17.12 -2.46 35.46
N ALA A 153 -16.92 -2.22 36.77
CA ALA A 153 -16.01 -1.19 37.26
C ALA A 153 -14.56 -1.45 36.81
N SER A 154 -14.11 -2.71 36.87
CA SER A 154 -12.77 -3.10 36.42
C SER A 154 -12.58 -2.89 34.92
N VAL A 155 -13.52 -3.37 34.09
CA VAL A 155 -13.40 -3.23 32.62
C VAL A 155 -13.56 -1.76 32.20
N MET A 156 -14.41 -0.98 32.87
CA MET A 156 -14.54 0.46 32.62
C MET A 156 -13.23 1.21 32.90
N PHE A 157 -12.53 0.85 33.99
CA PHE A 157 -11.19 1.40 34.26
C PHE A 157 -10.19 1.03 33.16
N LEU A 158 -10.18 -0.23 32.71
CA LEU A 158 -9.33 -0.65 31.58
C LEU A 158 -9.68 0.07 30.27
N MET A 159 -10.97 0.31 30.01
CA MET A 159 -11.44 1.07 28.86
C MET A 159 -10.91 2.50 28.87
N LEU A 160 -10.99 3.19 30.01
CA LEU A 160 -10.45 4.54 30.17
C LEU A 160 -8.94 4.57 29.97
N LEU A 161 -8.22 3.62 30.57
CA LEU A 161 -6.78 3.48 30.37
C LEU A 161 -6.45 3.27 28.89
N LEU A 162 -7.12 2.35 28.21
CA LEU A 162 -6.92 2.10 26.78
C LEU A 162 -7.18 3.36 25.93
N LEU A 163 -8.24 4.12 26.23
CA LEU A 163 -8.53 5.37 25.53
C LEU A 163 -7.40 6.39 25.72
N VAL A 164 -6.94 6.59 26.96
CA VAL A 164 -5.84 7.50 27.28
C VAL A 164 -4.55 7.05 26.58
N MET A 165 -4.25 5.75 26.58
CA MET A 165 -3.11 5.19 25.86
C MET A 165 -3.18 5.45 24.36
N LEU A 166 -4.36 5.27 23.75
CA LEU A 166 -4.61 5.50 22.33
C LEU A 166 -4.47 6.98 21.95
N THR A 167 -5.04 7.89 22.75
CA THR A 167 -4.98 9.34 22.47
C THR A 167 -3.56 9.88 22.49
N PHE A 168 -2.78 9.54 23.53
CA PHE A 168 -1.38 9.95 23.62
C PHE A 168 -0.50 9.30 22.56
N THR A 169 -0.78 8.04 22.21
CA THR A 169 -0.10 7.38 21.10
C THR A 169 -0.39 8.09 19.77
N ALA A 170 -1.66 8.42 19.48
CA ALA A 170 -2.06 9.12 18.27
C ALA A 170 -1.34 10.49 18.11
N LEU A 171 -1.06 11.18 19.22
CA LEU A 171 -0.28 12.42 19.21
C LEU A 171 1.17 12.21 18.76
N THR A 172 1.78 11.05 19.07
CA THR A 172 3.18 10.72 18.72
C THR A 172 3.39 10.19 17.32
N VAL A 173 2.35 9.63 16.70
CA VAL A 173 2.45 8.98 15.39
C VAL A 173 3.01 9.93 14.33
N PRO A 174 2.51 11.19 14.18
CA PRO A 174 3.04 12.11 13.16
C PRO A 174 4.53 12.45 13.33
N THR A 175 4.99 12.66 14.57
CA THR A 175 6.40 12.93 14.85
C THR A 175 7.26 11.71 14.55
N THR A 176 6.78 10.51 14.92
CA THR A 176 7.46 9.25 14.62
C THR A 176 7.57 9.03 13.11
N LYS A 177 6.50 9.30 12.35
CA LYS A 177 6.51 9.24 10.88
C LYS A 177 7.55 10.20 10.29
N HIS A 178 7.55 11.46 10.74
CA HIS A 178 8.50 12.46 10.26
C HIS A 178 9.96 12.09 10.57
N TYR A 179 10.23 11.61 11.79
CA TYR A 179 11.55 11.15 12.20
C TYR A 179 12.04 9.95 11.35
N LEU A 180 11.17 8.96 11.13
CA LEU A 180 11.49 7.80 10.29
C LEU A 180 11.70 8.19 8.83
N GLU A 181 10.93 9.15 8.32
CA GLU A 181 11.09 9.66 6.96
C GLU A 181 12.44 10.36 6.77
N TYR A 182 12.83 11.21 7.73
CA TYR A 182 14.14 11.85 7.73
C TYR A 182 15.28 10.81 7.77
N LYS A 183 15.21 9.84 8.70
CA LYS A 183 16.24 8.80 8.84
C LYS A 183 16.28 7.88 7.63
N TYR A 184 15.13 7.63 6.98
CA TYR A 184 15.04 6.88 5.74
C TYR A 184 15.79 7.57 4.61
N ARG A 185 15.55 8.88 4.38
CA ARG A 185 16.25 9.65 3.33
C ARG A 185 17.77 9.62 3.50
N LYS A 186 18.25 9.85 4.72
CA LYS A 186 19.70 9.80 5.02
C LYS A 186 20.31 8.42 4.72
N LYS A 187 19.64 7.33 5.11
CA LYS A 187 20.12 5.97 4.84
C LYS A 187 19.96 5.56 3.37
N TYR A 188 18.97 6.12 2.69
CA TYR A 188 18.77 5.92 1.26
C TYR A 188 19.94 6.52 0.46
N GLU A 189 20.37 7.74 0.79
CA GLU A 189 21.57 8.35 0.18
C GLU A 189 22.81 7.48 0.35
N LEU A 190 23.02 6.93 1.57
CA LEU A 190 24.11 5.99 1.84
C LEU A 190 23.98 4.69 1.03
N ALA A 191 22.77 4.14 0.91
CA ALA A 191 22.53 2.92 0.12
C ALA A 191 22.82 3.14 -1.36
N VAL A 192 22.46 4.30 -1.91
CA VAL A 192 22.74 4.66 -3.31
C VAL A 192 24.24 4.78 -3.55
N GLN A 193 24.99 5.38 -2.63
CA GLN A 193 26.46 5.45 -2.68
C GLN A 193 27.09 4.05 -2.68
N GLU A 194 26.72 3.19 -1.71
CA GLU A 194 27.26 1.81 -1.61
C GLU A 194 26.92 0.90 -2.80
N VAL A 195 25.85 1.19 -3.54
CA VAL A 195 25.48 0.46 -4.77
C VAL A 195 26.22 1.01 -5.99
N SER A 196 26.55 2.31 -5.99
CA SER A 196 27.26 2.98 -7.09
C SER A 196 28.76 2.65 -7.10
N ASP A 197 29.37 2.49 -5.93
CA ASP A 197 30.80 2.22 -5.77
C ASP A 197 31.23 0.80 -6.20
N GLU A 198 30.29 -0.12 -6.42
CA GLU A 198 30.60 -1.46 -6.94
C GLU A 198 30.76 -1.43 -8.47
N ILE A 199 32.00 -1.27 -8.93
CA ILE A 199 32.35 -1.08 -10.35
C ILE A 199 32.06 -2.33 -11.21
N GLU A 200 32.16 -3.55 -10.68
CA GLU A 200 32.19 -4.81 -11.47
C GLU A 200 30.88 -5.64 -11.50
N LYS A 201 29.72 -5.06 -11.18
CA LYS A 201 28.46 -5.81 -11.07
C LYS A 201 27.42 -5.44 -12.13
N THR A 202 26.71 -6.45 -12.65
CA THR A 202 25.56 -6.31 -13.58
C THR A 202 24.47 -5.43 -12.97
N VAL A 203 23.68 -4.71 -13.78
CA VAL A 203 22.59 -3.84 -13.31
C VAL A 203 21.58 -4.65 -12.50
N ALA A 204 21.27 -5.87 -12.95
CA ALA A 204 20.40 -6.79 -12.23
C ALA A 204 20.90 -7.09 -10.80
N SER A 205 22.22 -7.30 -10.63
CA SER A 205 22.81 -7.61 -9.32
C SER A 205 22.92 -6.37 -8.42
N LYS A 206 23.24 -5.20 -8.98
CA LYS A 206 23.19 -3.90 -8.28
C LYS A 206 21.79 -3.60 -7.76
N LEU A 207 20.79 -3.77 -8.63
CA LEU A 207 19.39 -3.54 -8.30
C LEU A 207 18.88 -4.54 -7.26
N ARG A 208 19.30 -5.82 -7.33
CA ARG A 208 19.01 -6.81 -6.29
C ARG A 208 19.58 -6.41 -4.93
N LYS A 209 20.85 -6.02 -4.87
CA LYS A 209 21.51 -5.56 -3.64
C LYS A 209 20.81 -4.33 -3.07
N GLY A 210 20.55 -3.31 -3.90
CA GLY A 210 19.85 -2.09 -3.51
C GLY A 210 18.43 -2.38 -2.99
N LEU A 211 17.65 -3.22 -3.69
CA LEU A 211 16.30 -3.57 -3.27
C LEU A 211 16.26 -4.35 -1.95
N VAL A 212 17.27 -5.16 -1.65
CA VAL A 212 17.38 -5.84 -0.35
C VAL A 212 17.61 -4.81 0.77
N MET A 213 18.44 -3.79 0.55
CA MET A 213 18.61 -2.66 1.49
C MET A 213 17.33 -1.82 1.63
N TYR A 214 16.70 -1.46 0.49
CA TYR A 214 15.45 -0.69 0.46
C TYR A 214 14.29 -1.44 1.12
N TRP A 215 14.23 -2.75 0.94
CA TRP A 215 13.26 -3.62 1.62
C TRP A 215 13.45 -3.58 3.12
N MET A 216 14.69 -3.76 3.60
CA MET A 216 14.99 -3.69 5.03
C MET A 216 14.61 -2.33 5.61
N MET A 217 14.95 -1.24 4.92
CA MET A 217 14.58 0.11 5.34
C MET A 217 13.06 0.30 5.37
N ALA A 218 12.37 0.06 4.26
CA ALA A 218 10.92 0.29 4.16
C ALA A 218 10.11 -0.61 5.09
N HIS A 219 10.56 -1.84 5.31
CA HIS A 219 9.89 -2.76 6.23
C HIS A 219 10.06 -2.31 7.69
N THR A 220 11.26 -1.86 8.07
CA THR A 220 11.55 -1.40 9.44
C THR A 220 10.95 -0.02 9.76
N SER A 221 10.76 0.83 8.75
CA SER A 221 10.10 2.14 8.87
C SER A 221 8.59 2.11 8.67
N SER A 222 8.01 0.96 8.31
CA SER A 222 6.56 0.81 8.12
C SER A 222 5.80 1.29 9.38
N PRO A 223 4.96 2.34 9.31
CA PRO A 223 4.37 2.93 10.50
C PRO A 223 3.48 1.96 11.28
N GLN A 224 2.79 1.04 10.60
CA GLN A 224 2.02 -0.02 11.26
C GLN A 224 2.92 -1.00 12.02
N PHE A 225 4.09 -1.33 11.48
CA PHE A 225 5.06 -2.19 12.17
C PHE A 225 5.61 -1.49 13.41
N VAL A 226 5.97 -0.21 13.29
CA VAL A 226 6.45 0.64 14.39
C VAL A 226 5.39 0.77 15.48
N MET A 227 4.12 0.94 15.10
CA MET A 227 3.02 0.94 16.04
C MET A 227 2.76 -0.42 16.69
N GLY A 228 2.81 -1.51 15.94
CA GLY A 228 2.60 -2.86 16.46
C GLY A 228 3.63 -3.28 17.51
N ARG A 229 4.85 -2.72 17.44
CA ARG A 229 5.95 -2.98 18.37
C ARG A 229 6.15 -1.90 19.44
N SER A 230 5.31 -0.87 19.47
CA SER A 230 5.40 0.21 20.46
C SER A 230 5.06 -0.32 21.86
N VAL A 231 5.64 0.29 22.89
CA VAL A 231 5.37 -0.15 24.28
C VAL A 231 3.90 0.04 24.64
N THR A 232 3.27 1.10 24.13
CA THR A 232 1.85 1.39 24.36
C THR A 232 0.93 0.35 23.72
N CYS A 233 1.26 -0.14 22.52
CA CYS A 233 0.52 -1.22 21.83
C CYS A 233 0.72 -2.57 22.51
N THR A 234 1.90 -2.84 23.05
CA THR A 234 2.14 -4.08 23.81
C THR A 234 1.37 -4.09 25.15
N ALA A 235 1.29 -2.95 25.83
CA ALA A 235 0.52 -2.81 27.06
C ALA A 235 -0.99 -2.92 26.81
N SER A 236 -1.50 -2.31 25.71
CA SER A 236 -2.90 -2.46 25.32
C SER A 236 -3.26 -3.92 25.02
N GLY A 237 -2.34 -4.70 24.42
CA GLY A 237 -2.50 -6.13 24.24
C GLY A 237 -2.67 -6.90 25.55
N ALA A 238 -1.88 -6.59 26.58
CA ALA A 238 -2.04 -7.16 27.92
C ALA A 238 -3.40 -6.80 28.55
N PHE A 239 -3.82 -5.54 28.41
CA PHE A 239 -5.13 -5.10 28.91
C PHE A 239 -6.31 -5.75 28.18
N CYS A 240 -6.18 -6.02 26.87
CA CYS A 240 -7.21 -6.77 26.12
C CYS A 240 -7.31 -8.22 26.58
N VAL A 241 -6.17 -8.88 26.85
CA VAL A 241 -6.16 -10.23 27.42
C VAL A 241 -6.80 -10.21 28.81
N LEU A 242 -6.45 -9.24 29.66
CA LEU A 242 -7.05 -9.08 30.98
C LEU A 242 -8.58 -8.88 30.91
N SER A 243 -9.07 -8.01 30.01
CA SER A 243 -10.51 -7.78 29.84
C SER A 243 -11.25 -9.02 29.31
N ALA A 244 -10.63 -9.78 28.40
CA ALA A 244 -11.19 -11.05 27.92
C ALA A 244 -11.23 -12.12 29.02
N MET A 245 -10.20 -12.16 29.89
CA MET A 245 -10.18 -13.06 31.04
C MET A 245 -11.28 -12.72 32.07
N ILE A 246 -11.52 -11.44 32.34
CA ILE A 246 -12.62 -10.99 33.21
C ILE A 246 -13.98 -11.46 32.63
N LEU A 247 -14.19 -11.33 31.31
CA LEU A 247 -15.41 -11.83 30.67
C LEU A 247 -15.55 -13.35 30.80
N ALA A 248 -14.48 -14.10 30.54
CA ALA A 248 -14.47 -15.56 30.63
C ALA A 248 -14.75 -16.02 32.07
N GLU A 249 -14.13 -15.39 33.06
CA GLU A 249 -14.35 -15.66 34.49
C GLU A 249 -15.80 -15.38 34.89
N ALA A 250 -16.38 -14.26 34.46
CA ALA A 250 -17.77 -13.91 34.72
C ALA A 250 -18.75 -14.92 34.11
N MET A 251 -18.50 -15.35 32.86
CA MET A 251 -19.29 -16.41 32.21
C MET A 251 -19.18 -17.74 32.96
N LEU A 252 -17.96 -18.19 33.25
CA LEU A 252 -17.73 -19.46 33.97
C LEU A 252 -18.41 -19.46 35.33
N ARG A 253 -18.26 -18.39 36.12
CA ARG A 253 -18.93 -18.26 37.43
C ARG A 253 -20.45 -18.27 37.28
N SER A 254 -20.99 -17.57 36.28
CA SER A 254 -22.43 -17.48 36.06
C SER A 254 -23.06 -18.82 35.65
N TYR A 255 -22.36 -19.65 34.85
CA TYR A 255 -22.87 -20.95 34.41
C TYR A 255 -22.60 -22.09 35.40
N PHE A 256 -21.42 -22.14 36.01
CA PHE A 256 -21.02 -23.26 36.89
C PHE A 256 -21.41 -23.04 38.36
N MET A 257 -21.69 -21.82 38.80
CA MET A 257 -22.11 -21.51 40.18
C MET A 257 -23.48 -20.78 40.20
N PRO A 258 -24.57 -21.44 39.80
CA PRO A 258 -25.89 -20.81 39.72
C PRO A 258 -26.41 -20.31 41.09
N GLY A 259 -25.92 -20.86 42.20
CA GLY A 259 -26.31 -20.46 43.56
C GLY A 259 -25.64 -19.17 44.08
N SER A 260 -24.59 -18.66 43.43
CA SER A 260 -23.86 -17.46 43.91
C SER A 260 -24.42 -16.14 43.38
N PHE A 261 -25.33 -16.18 42.40
CA PHE A 261 -25.91 -14.99 41.77
C PHE A 261 -27.43 -15.06 41.76
N LYS A 262 -28.07 -14.03 42.30
CA LYS A 262 -29.53 -13.85 42.20
C LYS A 262 -29.82 -12.98 40.99
N PHE A 263 -30.44 -13.54 39.96
CA PHE A 263 -30.96 -12.79 38.82
C PHE A 263 -32.46 -12.54 39.02
N CYS A 264 -32.95 -11.41 38.52
CA CYS A 264 -34.38 -11.11 38.55
C CYS A 264 -35.11 -11.96 37.48
N SER A 265 -36.28 -12.49 37.83
CA SER A 265 -37.17 -13.20 36.90
C SER A 265 -37.93 -12.19 36.05
N GLY A 266 -37.74 -12.24 34.72
CA GLY A 266 -38.43 -11.40 33.75
C GLY A 266 -37.79 -11.52 32.38
N ASP A 267 -38.61 -11.47 31.32
CA ASP A 267 -38.13 -11.44 29.95
C ASP A 267 -37.63 -10.04 29.60
N SER A 268 -36.50 -9.94 28.88
CA SER A 268 -36.08 -8.67 28.30
C SER A 268 -36.99 -8.29 27.14
N ASP A 269 -37.21 -6.99 26.96
CA ASP A 269 -37.89 -6.44 25.77
C ASP A 269 -37.18 -6.82 24.47
N TYR A 270 -35.87 -7.09 24.53
CA TYR A 270 -35.08 -7.58 23.40
C TYR A 270 -35.24 -9.10 23.14
N LYS A 271 -35.86 -9.84 24.06
CA LYS A 271 -36.15 -11.29 23.95
C LYS A 271 -34.89 -12.09 23.59
N TRP A 272 -34.99 -13.06 22.68
CA TRP A 272 -33.87 -13.93 22.26
C TRP A 272 -32.71 -13.18 21.58
N SER A 273 -32.93 -11.94 21.11
CA SER A 273 -31.90 -11.21 20.38
C SER A 273 -30.69 -10.83 21.26
N THR A 274 -30.87 -10.67 22.57
CA THR A 274 -29.74 -10.43 23.51
C THR A 274 -28.81 -11.63 23.59
N THR A 275 -29.34 -12.85 23.51
CA THR A 275 -28.54 -14.08 23.43
C THR A 275 -27.69 -14.09 22.16
N LEU A 276 -28.28 -13.71 21.02
CA LEU A 276 -27.55 -13.64 19.75
C LEU A 276 -26.42 -12.61 19.83
N VAL A 277 -26.67 -11.44 20.43
CA VAL A 277 -25.64 -10.41 20.64
C VAL A 277 -24.52 -10.93 21.54
N LEU A 278 -24.87 -11.56 22.68
CA LEU A 278 -23.90 -12.13 23.61
C LEU A 278 -22.97 -13.14 22.91
N ILE A 279 -23.52 -14.10 22.17
CA ILE A 279 -22.74 -15.11 21.44
C ILE A 279 -21.80 -14.43 20.43
N THR A 280 -22.35 -13.52 19.61
CA THR A 280 -21.59 -12.87 18.55
C THR A 280 -20.45 -12.02 19.10
N GLN A 281 -20.71 -11.20 20.13
CA GLN A 281 -19.70 -10.35 20.76
C GLN A 281 -18.65 -11.17 21.52
N THR A 282 -19.03 -12.28 22.15
CA THR A 282 -18.07 -13.15 22.85
C THR A 282 -17.08 -13.78 21.87
N VAL A 283 -17.57 -14.27 20.73
CA VAL A 283 -16.71 -14.77 19.64
C VAL A 283 -15.84 -13.63 19.09
N ALA A 284 -16.41 -12.43 18.91
CA ALA A 284 -15.67 -11.25 18.47
C ALA A 284 -14.55 -10.84 19.43
N VAL A 285 -14.79 -10.89 20.74
CA VAL A 285 -13.78 -10.66 21.79
C VAL A 285 -12.68 -11.70 21.71
N GLY A 286 -13.04 -12.99 21.60
CA GLY A 286 -12.08 -14.09 21.47
C GLY A 286 -11.15 -13.90 20.27
N VAL A 287 -11.72 -13.73 19.07
CA VAL A 287 -10.96 -13.53 17.83
C VAL A 287 -10.18 -12.22 17.83
N GLY A 288 -10.81 -11.12 18.27
CA GLY A 288 -10.19 -9.80 18.31
C GLY A 288 -9.03 -9.69 19.30
N THR A 289 -8.97 -10.55 20.33
CA THR A 289 -7.89 -10.58 21.31
C THR A 289 -6.66 -11.35 20.82
N ILE A 290 -6.79 -12.20 19.79
CA ILE A 290 -5.68 -12.99 19.23
C ILE A 290 -4.53 -12.09 18.75
N ALA A 291 -4.83 -11.08 17.94
CA ALA A 291 -3.81 -10.21 17.39
C ALA A 291 -3.08 -9.37 18.47
N PRO A 292 -3.76 -8.66 19.38
CA PRO A 292 -3.11 -8.01 20.52
C PRO A 292 -2.30 -8.96 21.41
N ALA A 293 -2.80 -10.17 21.68
CA ALA A 293 -2.09 -11.16 22.49
C ALA A 293 -0.78 -11.63 21.82
N ILE A 294 -0.79 -11.90 20.52
CA ILE A 294 0.43 -12.31 19.81
C ILE A 294 1.43 -11.16 19.73
N ARG A 295 0.99 -9.90 19.52
CA ARG A 295 1.88 -8.72 19.58
C ARG A 295 2.57 -8.61 20.95
N TRP A 296 1.79 -8.79 22.02
CA TRP A 296 2.30 -8.80 23.39
C TRP A 296 3.32 -9.93 23.61
N LEU A 297 3.00 -11.18 23.22
CA LEU A 297 3.92 -12.31 23.32
C LEU A 297 5.19 -12.14 22.49
N PHE A 298 5.08 -11.58 21.27
CA PHE A 298 6.21 -11.31 20.39
C PHE A 298 7.17 -10.29 21.02
N ALA A 299 6.64 -9.21 21.60
CA ALA A 299 7.44 -8.19 22.28
C ALA A 299 8.18 -8.74 23.51
N ILE A 300 7.56 -9.68 24.23
CA ILE A 300 8.17 -10.38 25.37
C ILE A 300 9.31 -11.29 24.91
N ARG A 301 9.03 -12.19 23.96
CA ARG A 301 10.03 -13.14 23.42
C ARG A 301 11.25 -12.43 22.83
N PHE A 302 11.04 -11.28 22.21
CA PHE A 302 12.10 -10.47 21.62
C PHE A 302 13.12 -9.93 22.64
N ARG A 303 12.69 -9.50 23.84
CA ARG A 303 13.59 -8.91 24.85
C ARG A 303 14.08 -9.89 25.93
N CYS A 304 13.43 -11.05 26.12
CA CYS A 304 13.86 -12.09 27.09
C CYS A 304 15.35 -12.51 27.01
N PRO A 305 15.99 -12.65 25.84
CA PRO A 305 17.39 -13.13 25.75
C PRO A 305 18.45 -12.13 26.26
N LYS A 306 18.10 -10.85 26.47
CA LYS A 306 19.07 -9.79 26.85
C LYS A 306 19.11 -9.51 28.37
N ARG A 307 18.56 -10.39 29.19
CA ARG A 307 18.42 -10.22 30.66
C ARG A 307 19.73 -9.96 31.40
N GLY A 308 20.88 -10.32 30.83
CA GLY A 308 22.18 -10.27 31.50
C GLY A 308 22.98 -8.97 31.40
N ASN A 309 22.64 -8.01 30.50
CA ASN A 309 23.62 -6.94 30.16
C ASN A 309 23.05 -5.53 29.92
N ILE A 310 21.83 -5.23 30.36
CA ILE A 310 21.22 -3.89 30.20
C ILE A 310 21.02 -3.25 31.59
N SER A 311 21.53 -2.04 31.77
CA SER A 311 21.34 -1.30 33.03
C SER A 311 19.87 -0.93 33.24
N PHE A 312 19.37 -1.13 34.47
CA PHE A 312 17.98 -0.81 34.85
C PHE A 312 17.57 0.63 34.50
N LYS A 313 18.53 1.58 34.59
CA LYS A 313 18.32 2.99 34.22
C LYS A 313 18.02 3.19 32.72
N ARG A 314 18.60 2.38 31.83
CA ARG A 314 18.40 2.53 30.37
C ARG A 314 17.06 1.95 29.91
N GLU A 315 16.50 0.97 30.63
CA GLU A 315 15.23 0.32 30.25
C GLU A 315 14.01 1.24 30.50
N PHE A 316 14.00 2.02 31.59
CA PHE A 316 12.89 2.92 31.98
C PHE A 316 13.03 4.38 31.53
N TYR A 317 14.13 4.71 30.85
CA TYR A 317 14.33 6.05 30.28
C TYR A 317 13.24 6.37 29.24
N VAL A 318 12.60 7.54 29.31
CA VAL A 318 11.58 7.94 28.33
C VAL A 318 12.27 8.62 27.16
N GLU A 319 12.09 8.05 25.97
CA GLU A 319 12.74 8.54 24.76
C GLU A 319 12.16 9.89 24.32
N SER A 320 13.02 10.74 23.77
CA SER A 320 12.70 12.14 23.43
C SER A 320 11.54 12.27 22.43
N TYR A 321 11.44 11.34 21.47
CA TYR A 321 10.41 11.35 20.42
C TYR A 321 8.99 11.24 20.95
N TRP A 322 8.77 10.69 22.15
CA TRP A 322 7.44 10.63 22.75
C TRP A 322 6.94 12.05 23.04
N ILE A 323 7.77 12.87 23.67
CA ILE A 323 7.37 14.18 24.21
C ILE A 323 7.55 15.31 23.19
N GLN A 324 8.38 15.08 22.16
CA GLN A 324 8.82 16.08 21.20
C GLN A 324 7.68 16.95 20.62
N ARG A 325 6.56 16.34 20.19
CA ARG A 325 5.45 17.11 19.62
C ARG A 325 4.80 18.05 20.62
N LEU A 326 4.63 17.58 21.86
CA LEU A 326 4.03 18.38 22.92
C LEU A 326 4.95 19.52 23.35
N SER A 327 6.26 19.30 23.36
CA SER A 327 7.24 20.36 23.59
C SER A 327 7.27 21.38 22.46
N GLU A 328 7.24 20.95 21.20
CA GLU A 328 7.15 21.86 20.03
C GLU A 328 5.87 22.70 20.10
N MET A 329 4.72 22.06 20.37
CA MET A 329 3.44 22.76 20.54
C MET A 329 3.46 23.78 21.68
N LYS A 330 4.28 23.56 22.72
CA LYS A 330 4.44 24.48 23.85
C LYS A 330 5.20 25.74 23.45
N GLU A 331 6.16 25.63 22.54
CA GLU A 331 6.98 26.75 22.06
C GLU A 331 6.24 27.65 21.04
N TYR A 332 5.33 27.08 20.23
CA TYR A 332 4.58 27.86 19.25
C TYR A 332 3.60 28.85 19.90
N PRO A 333 3.63 30.15 19.54
CA PRO A 333 2.63 31.11 19.98
C PRO A 333 1.25 30.76 19.39
N LEU A 334 0.17 31.10 20.10
CA LEU A 334 -1.22 30.97 19.62
C LEU A 334 -1.44 31.90 18.40
N ALA A 335 -1.13 31.43 17.20
CA ALA A 335 -1.21 32.19 15.96
C ALA A 335 -2.57 32.09 15.24
N THR A 336 -3.65 31.79 15.96
CA THR A 336 -4.99 31.73 15.37
C THR A 336 -5.57 33.13 15.16
N ARG A 337 -6.07 33.40 13.94
CA ARG A 337 -6.76 34.64 13.51
C ARG A 337 -7.84 35.12 14.50
N ILE A 338 -8.51 34.18 15.17
CA ILE A 338 -9.56 34.39 16.17
C ILE A 338 -9.04 35.14 17.42
N PHE A 339 -7.79 34.91 17.82
CA PHE A 339 -7.18 35.55 19.00
C PHE A 339 -6.53 36.90 18.72
N LYS A 340 -6.43 37.32 17.44
CA LYS A 340 -5.97 38.68 17.08
C LYS A 340 -7.00 39.76 17.43
N LEU A 341 -8.29 39.42 17.50
CA LEU A 341 -9.38 40.37 17.79
C LEU A 341 -9.70 40.57 19.29
N ARG A 342 -9.04 39.86 20.21
CA ARG A 342 -9.38 39.87 21.65
C ARG A 342 -8.28 40.47 22.54
N SER A 343 -8.67 41.04 23.68
CA SER A 343 -7.82 41.83 24.58
C SER A 343 -6.51 41.14 25.00
N ARG A 344 -5.46 41.94 25.26
CA ARG A 344 -4.12 41.49 25.68
C ARG A 344 -4.14 40.56 26.89
N HIS A 345 -5.07 40.78 27.83
CA HIS A 345 -5.24 39.96 29.03
C HIS A 345 -5.75 38.54 28.71
N PHE A 346 -6.75 38.41 27.83
CA PHE A 346 -7.30 37.10 27.46
C PHE A 346 -6.26 36.25 26.72
N ARG A 347 -5.45 36.87 25.85
CA ARG A 347 -4.35 36.18 25.17
C ARG A 347 -3.29 35.66 26.16
N ARG A 348 -2.98 36.43 27.22
CA ARG A 348 -2.03 36.01 28.27
C ARG A 348 -2.56 34.80 29.05
N VAL A 349 -3.83 34.85 29.46
CA VAL A 349 -4.47 33.76 30.21
C VAL A 349 -4.61 32.51 29.33
N ALA A 350 -5.03 32.64 28.08
CA ALA A 350 -5.13 31.51 27.15
C ALA A 350 -3.75 30.87 26.88
N HIS A 351 -2.70 31.68 26.74
CA HIS A 351 -1.34 31.16 26.58
C HIS A 351 -0.85 30.45 27.86
N ALA A 352 -1.07 31.03 29.04
CA ALA A 352 -0.70 30.41 30.32
C ALA A 352 -1.44 29.08 30.54
N SER A 353 -2.75 29.05 30.26
CA SER A 353 -3.56 27.84 30.31
C SER A 353 -3.09 26.78 29.31
N LYS A 354 -2.78 27.17 28.06
CA LYS A 354 -2.18 26.27 27.06
C LYS A 354 -0.89 25.63 27.58
N VAL A 355 0.02 26.43 28.12
CA VAL A 355 1.31 25.94 28.64
C VAL A 355 1.09 24.97 29.80
N GLN A 356 0.20 25.29 30.73
CA GLN A 356 -0.15 24.42 31.85
C GLN A 356 -0.77 23.10 31.38
N PHE A 357 -1.70 23.15 30.42
CA PHE A 357 -2.31 21.97 29.81
C PHE A 357 -1.28 21.09 29.10
N LEU A 358 -0.36 21.68 28.33
CA LEU A 358 0.70 20.93 27.66
C LEU A 358 1.69 20.31 28.66
N ASN A 359 2.04 21.01 29.75
CA ASN A 359 2.85 20.42 30.82
C ASN A 359 2.18 19.20 31.44
N LEU A 360 0.86 19.27 31.69
CA LEU A 360 0.09 18.12 32.17
C LEU A 360 0.10 16.97 31.17
N CYS A 361 -0.08 17.27 29.88
CA CYS A 361 -0.01 16.26 28.81
C CYS A 361 1.36 15.60 28.73
N ILE A 362 2.45 16.37 28.84
CA ILE A 362 3.82 15.85 28.84
C ILE A 362 4.03 14.91 30.04
N ALA A 363 3.61 15.33 31.23
CA ALA A 363 3.71 14.52 32.44
C ALA A 363 2.91 13.21 32.31
N LEU A 364 1.66 13.31 31.82
CA LEU A 364 0.77 12.16 31.63
C LEU A 364 1.33 11.20 30.57
N GLN A 365 1.87 11.71 29.47
CA GLN A 365 2.49 10.89 28.45
C GLN A 365 3.75 10.17 28.96
N THR A 366 4.58 10.88 29.72
CA THR A 366 5.76 10.30 30.37
C THR A 366 5.33 9.15 31.29
N TRP A 367 4.30 9.38 32.11
CA TRP A 367 3.75 8.37 33.01
C TRP A 367 3.21 7.15 32.27
N ILE A 368 2.45 7.37 31.19
CA ILE A 368 1.93 6.32 30.29
C ILE A 368 3.05 5.44 29.76
N VAL A 369 4.13 6.04 29.23
CA VAL A 369 5.25 5.29 28.65
C VAL A 369 5.95 4.48 29.73
N VAL A 370 6.21 5.07 30.90
CA VAL A 370 6.83 4.36 32.04
C VAL A 370 5.95 3.19 32.50
N MET A 371 4.65 3.40 32.70
CA MET A 371 3.72 2.35 33.12
C MET A 371 3.62 1.24 32.08
N SER A 372 3.63 1.57 30.80
CA SER A 372 3.65 0.57 29.72
C SER A 372 4.92 -0.28 29.75
N LYS A 373 6.07 0.33 30.05
CA LYS A 373 7.35 -0.38 30.22
C LYS A 373 7.31 -1.29 31.44
N VAL A 374 6.69 -0.85 32.55
CA VAL A 374 6.46 -1.66 33.75
C VAL A 374 5.56 -2.86 33.44
N VAL A 375 4.42 -2.65 32.77
CA VAL A 375 3.51 -3.75 32.35
C VAL A 375 4.28 -4.77 31.52
N ARG A 376 5.10 -4.32 30.57
CA ARG A 376 5.96 -5.21 29.75
C ARG A 376 6.97 -5.96 30.61
N TYR A 377 7.63 -5.29 31.57
CA TYR A 377 8.60 -5.91 32.46
C TYR A 377 7.96 -6.99 33.36
N ILE A 378 6.82 -6.69 33.97
CA ILE A 378 6.04 -7.67 34.75
C ILE A 378 5.62 -8.85 33.86
N SER A 379 5.20 -8.58 32.63
CA SER A 379 4.82 -9.62 31.67
C SER A 379 6.00 -10.53 31.31
N ILE A 380 7.19 -9.96 31.09
CA ILE A 380 8.42 -10.73 30.85
C ILE A 380 8.72 -11.62 32.06
N PHE A 381 8.61 -11.09 33.29
CA PHE A 381 8.83 -11.87 34.51
C PHE A 381 7.86 -13.05 34.61
N PHE A 382 6.56 -12.80 34.39
CA PHE A 382 5.52 -13.83 34.46
C PHE A 382 5.72 -14.91 33.37
N VAL A 383 5.98 -14.52 32.13
CA VAL A 383 6.21 -15.49 31.03
C VAL A 383 7.51 -16.27 31.25
N CYS A 384 8.58 -15.65 31.74
CA CYS A 384 9.80 -16.37 32.12
C CYS A 384 9.50 -17.41 33.22
N TYR A 385 8.70 -17.04 34.22
CA TYR A 385 8.30 -17.95 35.28
C TYR A 385 7.44 -19.12 34.75
N VAL A 386 6.47 -18.84 33.87
CA VAL A 386 5.65 -19.87 33.22
C VAL A 386 6.49 -20.78 32.33
N LEU A 387 7.46 -20.26 31.57
CA LEU A 387 8.37 -21.06 30.75
C LEU A 387 9.29 -21.92 31.63
N LEU A 388 9.85 -21.37 32.71
CA LEU A 388 10.62 -22.13 33.69
C LEU A 388 9.76 -23.20 34.37
N CYS A 389 8.50 -22.90 34.68
CA CYS A 389 7.55 -23.85 35.25
C CYS A 389 7.17 -24.93 34.22
N TYR A 390 6.98 -24.57 32.95
CA TYR A 390 6.71 -25.51 31.86
C TYR A 390 7.91 -26.42 31.58
N ASP A 391 9.12 -25.87 31.54
CA ASP A 391 10.35 -26.64 31.39
C ASP A 391 10.58 -27.53 32.61
N CYS A 392 10.33 -27.04 33.83
CA CYS A 392 10.34 -27.85 35.05
C CYS A 392 9.28 -28.96 35.02
N CYS A 393 8.06 -28.67 34.56
CA CYS A 393 6.99 -29.65 34.38
C CYS A 393 7.31 -30.64 33.26
N ARG A 394 7.99 -30.22 32.19
CA ARG A 394 8.44 -31.08 31.09
C ARG A 394 9.58 -31.98 31.55
N GLU A 395 10.52 -31.46 32.33
CA GLU A 395 11.59 -32.24 32.93
C GLU A 395 11.05 -33.20 34.00
N LEU A 396 10.04 -32.81 34.78
CA LEU A 396 9.30 -33.72 35.66
C LEU A 396 8.54 -34.79 34.85
N LYS A 397 7.88 -34.42 33.75
CA LYS A 397 7.15 -35.35 32.86
C LYS A 397 8.10 -36.29 32.10
N LYS A 398 9.33 -35.85 31.79
CA LYS A 398 10.43 -36.70 31.28
C LYS A 398 10.97 -37.63 32.36
N LYS A 399 11.16 -37.14 33.59
CA LYS A 399 11.53 -37.97 34.76
C LYS A 399 10.49 -39.04 35.07
N PHE A 400 9.20 -38.76 34.88
CA PHE A 400 8.12 -39.75 34.99
C PHE A 400 7.95 -40.65 33.77
N LYS A 401 8.62 -40.36 32.63
CA LYS A 401 8.59 -41.18 31.41
C LYS A 401 9.84 -42.03 31.17
N PHE A 402 10.83 -41.98 32.05
CA PHE A 402 12.06 -42.77 31.92
C PHE A 402 12.11 -43.91 32.94
N ASN A 403 11.46 -45.02 32.59
CA ASN A 403 11.99 -46.37 32.78
C ASN A 403 11.84 -47.08 31.43
N ASN A 404 12.75 -46.78 30.51
CA ASN A 404 13.38 -47.75 29.61
C ASN A 404 14.46 -47.06 28.76
N THR A 405 15.59 -47.76 28.74
CA THR A 405 16.95 -47.45 28.28
C THR A 405 17.04 -47.15 26.78
N ILE A 406 17.89 -46.20 26.37
CA ILE A 406 19.13 -46.40 25.57
C ILE A 406 19.62 -45.05 24.99
N SER A 407 20.93 -44.86 25.18
CA SER A 407 21.82 -43.86 24.60
C SER A 407 21.70 -43.72 23.08
N SER A 408 21.62 -42.49 22.58
CA SER A 408 22.20 -42.12 21.28
C SER A 408 22.58 -40.64 21.26
N ASN A 409 23.88 -40.37 21.28
CA ASN A 409 24.46 -39.10 20.87
C ASN A 409 24.19 -38.89 19.37
N TYR A 410 23.58 -37.76 18.99
CA TYR A 410 23.81 -37.16 17.68
C TYR A 410 23.89 -35.63 17.78
N PRO A 411 24.75 -34.98 16.97
CA PRO A 411 25.21 -33.61 17.16
C PRO A 411 24.21 -32.58 16.61
N GLY A 412 24.32 -31.34 17.11
CA GLY A 412 23.55 -30.21 16.62
C GLY A 412 23.85 -29.86 15.16
N PRO A 413 22.87 -29.30 14.42
CA PRO A 413 23.10 -28.84 13.06
C PRO A 413 23.73 -27.44 13.11
N ASP A 414 25.06 -27.41 13.24
CA ASP A 414 25.86 -26.32 12.68
C ASP A 414 26.41 -26.77 11.33
N SER A 415 26.56 -25.78 10.44
CA SER A 415 27.12 -25.81 9.09
C SER A 415 26.19 -26.25 7.95
N GLN A 416 25.69 -25.23 7.23
CA GLN A 416 25.76 -25.26 5.78
C GLN A 416 26.56 -24.01 5.35
N PRO A 417 27.76 -24.17 4.78
CA PRO A 417 28.42 -23.08 4.05
C PRO A 417 27.78 -23.01 2.66
N ASP A 418 27.40 -21.81 2.19
CA ASP A 418 27.68 -21.39 0.82
C ASP A 418 27.19 -19.96 0.47
N CYS A 419 28.13 -19.22 -0.11
CA CYS A 419 28.03 -18.14 -1.08
C CYS A 419 27.23 -16.86 -0.74
N ASN A 420 27.88 -15.93 -0.05
CA ASN A 420 28.07 -14.52 -0.45
C ASN A 420 28.58 -13.74 0.77
N SER A 421 29.55 -12.84 0.56
CA SER A 421 29.98 -11.86 1.56
C SER A 421 28.76 -11.25 2.24
N LYS A 422 28.53 -11.56 3.53
CA LYS A 422 27.35 -11.12 4.28
C LYS A 422 27.28 -9.61 4.23
N LEU A 423 26.40 -9.09 3.38
CA LEU A 423 26.12 -7.68 3.29
C LEU A 423 25.71 -7.19 4.69
N ASP A 424 26.35 -6.17 5.24
CA ASP A 424 26.06 -5.66 6.59
C ASP A 424 24.75 -4.85 6.59
N LEU A 425 23.63 -5.55 6.41
CA LEU A 425 22.27 -4.97 6.42
C LEU A 425 21.92 -4.31 7.76
N SER A 426 22.71 -4.54 8.81
CA SER A 426 22.46 -4.01 10.15
C SER A 426 22.36 -2.48 10.13
N ARG A 427 23.17 -1.83 9.28
CA ARG A 427 23.21 -0.37 9.09
C ARG A 427 21.96 0.18 8.40
N PHE A 428 21.22 -0.65 7.67
CA PHE A 428 19.99 -0.27 6.96
C PHE A 428 18.70 -0.54 7.76
N VAL A 429 18.79 -1.15 8.96
CA VAL A 429 17.64 -1.28 9.86
C VAL A 429 17.27 0.07 10.47
N LEU A 430 16.04 0.55 10.24
CA LEU A 430 15.49 1.74 10.89
C LEU A 430 14.89 1.36 12.24
N HIS A 431 15.50 1.84 13.30
CA HIS A 431 15.02 1.68 14.68
C HIS A 431 14.89 3.05 15.35
N LEU A 432 14.00 3.18 16.33
CA LEU A 432 13.89 4.35 17.19
C LEU A 432 14.95 4.30 18.30
N GLU A 433 15.03 5.37 19.07
CA GLU A 433 15.83 5.42 20.31
C GLU A 433 15.37 4.29 21.26
N GLY A 434 16.29 3.58 21.91
CA GLY A 434 15.98 2.47 22.82
C GLY A 434 15.69 1.10 22.18
N GLU A 435 15.88 0.96 20.86
CA GLU A 435 15.50 -0.23 20.08
C GLU A 435 16.66 -0.95 19.38
N GLU A 436 17.89 -0.82 19.88
CA GLU A 436 19.10 -1.43 19.30
C GLU A 436 18.99 -2.96 19.15
N ALA A 437 18.19 -3.61 20.00
CA ALA A 437 17.89 -5.04 19.89
C ALA A 437 17.19 -5.44 18.58
N LEU A 438 16.51 -4.50 17.90
CA LEU A 438 15.71 -4.77 16.71
C LEU A 438 16.61 -5.19 15.55
N VAL A 439 17.80 -4.61 15.47
CA VAL A 439 18.79 -4.90 14.44
C VAL A 439 19.12 -6.39 14.40
N GLY A 440 19.44 -6.98 15.56
CA GLY A 440 19.78 -8.40 15.64
C GLY A 440 18.64 -9.35 15.26
N LEU A 441 17.38 -8.98 15.54
CA LEU A 441 16.22 -9.80 15.17
C LEU A 441 15.92 -9.72 13.67
N MET A 442 15.96 -8.52 13.09
CA MET A 442 15.69 -8.33 11.66
C MET A 442 16.73 -9.06 10.82
N MET A 443 17.99 -9.09 11.27
CA MET A 443 19.07 -9.83 10.62
C MET A 443 18.89 -11.36 10.64
N ARG A 444 18.13 -11.92 11.61
CA ARG A 444 17.88 -13.37 11.70
C ARG A 444 16.62 -13.84 10.99
N SER A 445 15.63 -12.96 10.81
CA SER A 445 14.26 -13.36 10.41
C SER A 445 13.83 -12.90 9.01
N ASN A 446 14.42 -11.83 8.46
CA ASN A 446 13.89 -11.20 7.24
C ASN A 446 14.62 -11.54 5.94
N PHE A 447 15.76 -12.23 5.98
CA PHE A 447 16.49 -12.61 4.76
C PHE A 447 15.63 -13.51 3.86
N ASP A 448 14.95 -14.49 4.46
CA ASP A 448 14.13 -15.48 3.73
C ASP A 448 12.90 -14.88 3.03
N ALA A 449 12.33 -13.80 3.55
CA ALA A 449 11.11 -13.20 3.01
C ALA A 449 11.35 -12.52 1.64
N THR A 450 12.50 -11.88 1.48
CA THR A 450 12.88 -11.20 0.23
C THR A 450 13.18 -12.22 -0.86
N ASP A 451 13.95 -13.26 -0.53
CA ASP A 451 14.29 -14.32 -1.47
C ASP A 451 13.04 -15.12 -1.89
N HIS A 452 12.11 -15.39 -0.97
CA HIS A 452 10.84 -16.03 -1.32
C HIS A 452 10.01 -15.17 -2.30
N LEU A 453 9.93 -13.85 -2.09
CA LEU A 453 9.23 -12.94 -3.01
C LEU A 453 9.91 -12.88 -4.38
N LEU A 454 11.24 -12.86 -4.40
CA LEU A 454 12.03 -12.88 -5.63
C LEU A 454 11.82 -14.18 -6.40
N GLN A 455 11.88 -15.33 -5.73
CA GLN A 455 11.59 -16.65 -6.32
C GLN A 455 10.16 -16.73 -6.88
N LYS A 456 9.18 -16.17 -6.17
CA LYS A 456 7.80 -16.08 -6.66
C LYS A 456 7.70 -15.23 -7.93
N GLY A 457 8.49 -14.16 -8.03
CA GLY A 457 8.64 -13.35 -9.24
C GLY A 457 9.23 -14.17 -10.39
N LYS A 458 10.33 -14.89 -10.16
CA LYS A 458 10.99 -15.75 -11.16
C LYS A 458 10.06 -16.79 -11.76
N LYS A 459 9.20 -17.40 -10.94
CA LYS A 459 8.18 -18.35 -11.42
C LYS A 459 7.15 -17.75 -12.38
N ARG A 460 7.03 -16.42 -12.45
CA ARG A 460 6.07 -15.67 -13.28
C ARG A 460 6.78 -14.75 -14.28
N GLU A 461 7.95 -15.15 -14.73
CA GLU A 461 8.71 -14.48 -15.77
C GLU A 461 7.90 -14.39 -17.08
N PRO A 462 7.93 -13.24 -17.79
CA PRO A 462 7.29 -13.04 -19.08
C PRO A 462 8.09 -13.74 -20.19
N LYS A 463 7.73 -15.00 -20.49
CA LYS A 463 8.52 -15.86 -21.40
C LYS A 463 8.51 -15.36 -22.85
N TYR A 464 7.37 -14.82 -23.30
CA TYR A 464 7.22 -14.34 -24.68
C TYR A 464 8.04 -13.06 -24.88
N LEU A 465 7.95 -12.12 -23.93
CA LEU A 465 8.77 -10.91 -23.96
C LEU A 465 10.26 -11.23 -23.90
N THR A 466 10.71 -12.15 -23.03
CA THR A 466 12.13 -12.54 -22.97
C THR A 466 12.61 -13.08 -24.32
N LYS A 467 11.84 -13.98 -24.96
CA LYS A 467 12.14 -14.53 -26.29
C LYS A 467 12.25 -13.42 -27.36
N LEU A 468 11.35 -12.43 -27.33
CA LEU A 468 11.40 -11.32 -28.26
C LEU A 468 12.64 -10.42 -28.04
N LEU A 469 13.02 -10.19 -26.79
CA LEU A 469 14.18 -9.34 -26.42
C LEU A 469 15.54 -9.99 -26.69
N GLU A 470 15.60 -11.31 -26.85
CA GLU A 470 16.82 -11.98 -27.34
C GLU A 470 17.17 -11.54 -28.77
N ASN A 471 16.15 -11.22 -29.58
CA ASN A 471 16.32 -10.81 -30.98
C ASN A 471 16.62 -9.32 -31.19
N SER A 472 16.70 -8.49 -30.13
CA SER A 472 16.98 -7.05 -30.33
C SER A 472 18.41 -6.79 -30.82
N SER A 473 18.55 -5.70 -31.57
CA SER A 473 19.82 -5.28 -32.15
C SER A 473 20.79 -4.73 -31.10
N LYS A 474 22.09 -4.74 -31.42
CA LYS A 474 23.10 -4.07 -30.59
C LYS A 474 22.90 -2.55 -30.68
N GLY A 475 22.62 -1.93 -29.54
CA GLY A 475 22.40 -0.48 -29.44
C GLY A 475 20.96 -0.03 -29.71
N PHE A 476 20.00 -0.96 -29.80
CA PHE A 476 18.58 -0.65 -30.00
C PHE A 476 18.32 0.25 -31.21
N ARG A 477 18.92 -0.08 -32.37
CA ARG A 477 18.88 0.74 -33.59
C ARG A 477 17.47 0.97 -34.11
N GLY A 478 16.56 0.01 -33.91
CA GLY A 478 15.16 0.11 -34.28
C GLY A 478 14.42 1.31 -33.65
N VAL A 479 14.93 1.87 -32.56
CA VAL A 479 14.41 3.12 -31.98
C VAL A 479 14.59 4.31 -32.92
N ALA A 480 15.66 4.34 -33.71
CA ALA A 480 15.89 5.40 -34.70
C ALA A 480 15.18 5.13 -36.04
N GLU A 481 15.02 3.85 -36.40
CA GLU A 481 14.55 3.39 -37.72
C GLU A 481 13.02 3.47 -37.89
N PHE A 482 12.22 3.36 -36.81
CA PHE A 482 10.76 3.31 -36.94
C PHE A 482 10.11 4.57 -37.54
N ASP A 483 10.79 5.71 -37.49
CA ASP A 483 10.27 6.99 -37.98
C ASP A 483 11.38 7.87 -38.58
N SER A 484 11.16 8.40 -39.78
CA SER A 484 12.14 9.18 -40.54
C SER A 484 11.74 10.65 -40.70
N ASN A 485 12.73 11.55 -40.61
CA ASN A 485 12.55 12.98 -40.88
C ASN A 485 12.33 13.26 -42.37
N GLN A 486 12.55 12.27 -43.25
CA GLN A 486 12.29 12.38 -44.69
C GLN A 486 10.79 12.22 -45.01
N VAL A 487 9.98 11.71 -44.08
CA VAL A 487 8.53 11.58 -44.28
C VAL A 487 7.85 12.93 -44.01
N PRO A 488 7.14 13.51 -45.00
CA PRO A 488 6.45 14.78 -44.83
C PRO A 488 5.43 14.71 -43.70
N SER A 489 5.47 15.66 -42.78
CA SER A 489 4.44 15.79 -41.74
C SER A 489 3.09 16.17 -42.35
N LEU A 490 1.99 15.67 -41.78
CA LEU A 490 0.62 16.02 -42.19
C LEU A 490 0.21 17.44 -41.75
N VAL A 491 0.97 18.05 -40.83
CA VAL A 491 0.76 19.40 -40.25
C VAL A 491 2.13 20.08 -40.01
N CYS A 492 2.18 21.41 -39.90
CA CYS A 492 3.42 22.17 -39.65
C CYS A 492 4.15 21.81 -38.34
N GLU A 493 3.45 21.31 -37.32
CA GLU A 493 4.06 20.86 -36.05
C GLU A 493 3.95 19.33 -35.89
N GLU A 494 5.03 18.67 -35.47
CA GLU A 494 5.08 17.23 -35.24
C GLU A 494 4.70 16.87 -33.80
N ALA A 495 3.90 15.81 -33.64
CA ALA A 495 3.58 15.26 -32.33
C ALA A 495 4.77 14.50 -31.74
N THR A 496 5.06 14.74 -30.46
CA THR A 496 6.07 14.00 -29.69
C THR A 496 5.70 12.51 -29.62
N ASN A 497 6.69 11.62 -29.70
CA ASN A 497 6.44 10.19 -29.61
C ASN A 497 6.38 9.73 -28.13
N CYS A 498 5.63 8.66 -27.87
CA CYS A 498 5.76 7.88 -26.65
C CYS A 498 6.34 6.49 -26.97
N TRP A 499 6.65 5.67 -25.96
CA TRP A 499 7.14 4.32 -26.18
C TRP A 499 6.03 3.37 -26.65
N ALA A 500 4.83 3.52 -26.09
CA ALA A 500 3.72 2.59 -26.35
C ALA A 500 3.13 2.72 -27.76
N LEU A 501 2.96 3.94 -28.28
CA LEU A 501 2.25 4.19 -29.55
C LEU A 501 2.99 3.58 -30.76
N PRO A 502 4.31 3.80 -30.95
CA PRO A 502 5.05 3.16 -32.04
C PRO A 502 5.01 1.63 -31.97
N VAL A 503 5.12 1.04 -30.77
CA VAL A 503 5.04 -0.42 -30.58
C VAL A 503 3.70 -0.96 -31.06
N VAL A 504 2.59 -0.32 -30.67
CA VAL A 504 1.24 -0.73 -31.06
C VAL A 504 1.02 -0.54 -32.57
N THR A 505 1.51 0.55 -33.15
CA THR A 505 1.43 0.81 -34.59
C THR A 505 2.24 -0.20 -35.41
N LEU A 506 3.49 -0.48 -35.02
CA LEU A 506 4.33 -1.51 -35.65
C LEU A 506 3.69 -2.90 -35.56
N THR A 507 3.09 -3.23 -34.41
CA THR A 507 2.38 -4.50 -34.24
C THR A 507 1.15 -4.57 -35.16
N SER A 508 0.42 -3.47 -35.32
CA SER A 508 -0.73 -3.39 -36.24
C SER A 508 -0.30 -3.64 -37.69
N ILE A 509 0.85 -3.07 -38.11
CA ILE A 509 1.43 -3.31 -39.43
C ILE A 509 1.85 -4.77 -39.58
N ALA A 510 2.55 -5.33 -38.59
CA ALA A 510 3.00 -6.71 -38.61
C ALA A 510 1.83 -7.72 -38.76
N LEU A 511 0.68 -7.44 -38.13
CA LEU A 511 -0.52 -8.27 -38.23
C LEU A 511 -1.26 -8.13 -39.57
N ALA A 512 -1.03 -7.04 -40.31
CA ALA A 512 -1.62 -6.82 -41.62
C ALA A 512 -0.80 -7.42 -42.77
N LEU A 513 0.45 -7.83 -42.53
CA LEU A 513 1.31 -8.39 -43.58
C LEU A 513 0.76 -9.71 -44.13
N PRO A 514 0.92 -9.95 -45.45
CA PRO A 514 0.43 -11.17 -46.09
C PRO A 514 1.40 -12.34 -45.85
N ASP A 515 0.89 -13.57 -45.95
CA ASP A 515 1.67 -14.81 -45.94
C ASP A 515 2.57 -15.03 -44.70
N ILE A 516 2.22 -14.47 -43.54
CA ILE A 516 2.92 -14.72 -42.27
C ILE A 516 2.26 -15.87 -41.50
N GLU A 517 3.08 -16.75 -40.93
CA GLU A 517 2.60 -17.84 -40.10
C GLU A 517 1.78 -17.33 -38.89
N LEU A 518 0.59 -17.90 -38.68
CA LEU A 518 -0.31 -17.52 -37.59
C LEU A 518 0.32 -17.74 -36.19
N SER A 519 1.25 -18.68 -36.06
CA SER A 519 1.96 -18.93 -34.80
C SER A 519 2.89 -17.76 -34.45
N LEU A 520 3.62 -17.21 -35.42
CA LEU A 520 4.53 -16.07 -35.26
C LEU A 520 3.79 -14.78 -34.90
N THR A 521 2.65 -14.52 -35.55
CA THR A 521 1.80 -13.35 -35.25
C THR A 521 1.21 -13.42 -33.84
N LYS A 522 0.78 -14.62 -33.41
CA LYS A 522 0.31 -14.85 -32.03
C LYS A 522 1.44 -14.70 -31.00
N ASP A 523 2.62 -15.25 -31.27
CA ASP A 523 3.80 -15.12 -30.41
C ASP A 523 4.20 -13.64 -30.23
N LEU A 524 4.18 -12.86 -31.32
CA LEU A 524 4.45 -11.42 -31.29
C LEU A 524 3.38 -10.68 -30.46
N LEU A 525 2.10 -10.97 -30.67
CA LEU A 525 0.99 -10.33 -29.95
C LEU A 525 1.05 -10.61 -28.44
N CYS A 526 1.36 -11.86 -28.04
CA CYS A 526 1.61 -12.21 -26.65
C CYS A 526 2.84 -11.47 -26.07
N SER A 527 3.93 -11.37 -26.83
CA SER A 527 5.15 -10.67 -26.42
C SER A 527 4.92 -9.18 -26.20
N VAL A 528 4.18 -8.54 -27.11
CA VAL A 528 3.83 -7.11 -27.04
C VAL A 528 2.85 -6.85 -25.89
N SER A 529 1.87 -7.73 -25.67
CA SER A 529 0.97 -7.64 -24.52
C SER A 529 1.73 -7.66 -23.19
N GLU A 530 2.69 -8.58 -23.04
CA GLU A 530 3.58 -8.64 -21.87
C GLU A 530 4.45 -7.38 -21.74
N GLY A 531 5.01 -6.88 -22.85
CA GLY A 531 5.86 -5.69 -22.90
C GLY A 531 5.13 -4.39 -22.53
N LEU A 532 3.96 -4.16 -23.11
CA LEU A 532 3.17 -2.94 -22.91
C LEU A 532 2.73 -2.76 -21.45
N MET A 533 2.53 -3.85 -20.71
CA MET A 533 2.27 -3.80 -19.26
C MET A 533 3.40 -3.10 -18.49
N TYR A 534 4.66 -3.31 -18.89
CA TYR A 534 5.82 -2.63 -18.28
C TYR A 534 5.99 -1.21 -18.82
N VAL A 535 5.87 -1.00 -20.13
CA VAL A 535 5.97 0.33 -20.76
C VAL A 535 5.00 1.30 -20.11
N LYS A 536 3.73 0.91 -19.96
CA LYS A 536 2.70 1.72 -19.29
C LYS A 536 3.09 2.09 -17.86
N HIS A 537 3.76 1.18 -17.13
CA HIS A 537 4.22 1.46 -15.77
C HIS A 537 5.37 2.47 -15.75
N ILE A 538 6.33 2.32 -16.65
CA ILE A 538 7.51 3.19 -16.80
C ILE A 538 7.06 4.60 -17.18
N GLU A 539 6.23 4.72 -18.22
CA GLU A 539 5.74 6.00 -18.72
C GLU A 539 4.95 6.76 -17.66
N LYS A 540 4.10 6.06 -16.89
CA LYS A 540 3.34 6.68 -15.80
C LYS A 540 4.23 7.26 -14.68
N ILE A 541 5.39 6.66 -14.43
CA ILE A 541 6.29 7.07 -13.34
C ILE A 541 7.27 8.16 -13.79
N LEU A 542 7.88 8.01 -14.98
CA LEU A 542 8.90 8.92 -15.49
C LEU A 542 8.32 10.13 -16.22
N LEU A 543 7.29 9.93 -17.03
CA LEU A 543 6.67 11.01 -17.81
C LEU A 543 5.47 11.61 -17.06
N LYS A 544 5.65 11.97 -15.78
CA LYS A 544 4.65 12.60 -14.89
C LYS A 544 4.00 13.89 -15.43
N SER A 545 4.40 14.38 -16.59
CA SER A 545 3.74 15.51 -17.23
C SER A 545 2.35 15.08 -17.70
N ALA A 546 1.30 15.79 -17.26
CA ALA A 546 -0.05 15.69 -17.82
C ALA A 546 -0.11 15.90 -19.35
N LYS A 547 1.02 16.26 -19.97
CA LYS A 547 1.19 16.59 -21.38
C LYS A 547 1.17 15.37 -22.32
N LEU A 548 1.57 14.17 -21.89
CA LEU A 548 1.52 12.95 -22.74
C LEU A 548 0.25 12.10 -22.55
N GLY A 549 -0.71 12.55 -21.74
CA GLY A 549 -1.90 11.76 -21.40
C GLY A 549 -2.74 11.36 -22.62
N ASN A 550 -2.81 12.20 -23.66
CA ASN A 550 -3.58 11.88 -24.87
C ASN A 550 -2.87 10.85 -25.75
N ILE A 551 -1.54 10.90 -25.86
CA ILE A 551 -0.75 9.95 -26.64
C ILE A 551 -0.79 8.55 -26.00
N GLN A 552 -0.68 8.49 -24.66
CA GLN A 552 -0.83 7.22 -23.92
C GLN A 552 -2.22 6.61 -24.11
N LYS A 553 -3.27 7.44 -24.01
CA LYS A 553 -4.65 7.00 -24.30
C LYS A 553 -4.83 6.54 -25.74
N ALA A 554 -4.17 7.19 -26.71
CA ALA A 554 -4.19 6.76 -28.10
C ALA A 554 -3.61 5.35 -28.25
N ALA A 555 -2.44 5.08 -27.65
CA ALA A 555 -1.83 3.75 -27.65
C ALA A 555 -2.75 2.70 -26.99
N GLU A 556 -3.40 3.02 -25.86
CA GLU A 556 -4.33 2.11 -25.18
C GLU A 556 -5.58 1.78 -26.02
N VAL A 557 -6.17 2.80 -26.65
CA VAL A 557 -7.37 2.64 -27.51
C VAL A 557 -7.03 1.78 -28.72
N VAL A 558 -5.91 2.06 -29.38
CA VAL A 558 -5.47 1.28 -30.55
C VAL A 558 -5.13 -0.14 -30.13
N TRP A 559 -4.38 -0.33 -29.04
CA TRP A 559 -4.00 -1.66 -28.56
C TRP A 559 -5.22 -2.52 -28.23
N THR A 560 -6.23 -1.95 -27.57
CA THR A 560 -7.48 -2.66 -27.25
C THR A 560 -8.21 -3.12 -28.52
N GLY A 561 -8.21 -2.28 -29.57
CA GLY A 561 -8.77 -2.65 -30.88
C GLY A 561 -8.00 -3.79 -31.56
N VAL A 562 -6.67 -3.74 -31.49
CA VAL A 562 -5.78 -4.72 -32.13
C VAL A 562 -5.80 -6.05 -31.39
N ASP A 563 -5.64 -6.05 -30.07
CA ASP A 563 -5.57 -7.25 -29.21
C ASP A 563 -6.89 -8.03 -29.19
N LEU A 564 -8.03 -7.33 -29.07
CA LEU A 564 -9.34 -7.99 -28.95
C LEU A 564 -10.01 -8.26 -30.29
N TYR A 565 -9.87 -7.35 -31.25
CA TYR A 565 -10.67 -7.36 -32.49
C TYR A 565 -9.83 -7.43 -33.77
N HIS A 566 -8.50 -7.46 -33.68
CA HIS A 566 -7.60 -7.40 -34.84
C HIS A 566 -7.91 -6.19 -35.75
N LYS A 567 -8.29 -5.05 -35.13
CA LYS A 567 -8.72 -3.84 -35.82
C LYS A 567 -7.91 -2.61 -35.42
N TRP A 568 -7.52 -1.82 -36.41
CA TRP A 568 -6.92 -0.50 -36.22
C TRP A 568 -7.91 0.60 -36.63
N LEU A 569 -8.44 1.37 -35.68
CA LEU A 569 -9.42 2.46 -35.92
C LEU A 569 -10.51 2.08 -36.95
N ASP A 570 -11.15 0.91 -36.78
CA ASP A 570 -12.18 0.32 -37.65
C ASP A 570 -11.67 -0.44 -38.89
N VAL A 571 -10.38 -0.39 -39.21
CA VAL A 571 -9.76 -1.16 -40.29
C VAL A 571 -9.44 -2.57 -39.80
N ASP A 572 -9.96 -3.59 -40.47
CA ASP A 572 -9.72 -4.99 -40.16
C ASP A 572 -8.38 -5.46 -40.73
N LEU A 573 -7.41 -5.69 -39.84
CA LEU A 573 -6.03 -6.04 -40.22
C LEU A 573 -5.94 -7.45 -40.80
N HIS A 574 -6.77 -8.38 -40.29
CA HIS A 574 -6.83 -9.75 -40.79
C HIS A 574 -7.48 -9.81 -42.18
N LYS A 575 -8.49 -8.97 -42.43
CA LYS A 575 -9.04 -8.82 -43.78
C LYS A 575 -8.01 -8.26 -44.76
N LEU A 576 -7.10 -7.39 -44.33
CA LEU A 576 -6.04 -6.85 -45.19
C LEU A 576 -5.01 -7.92 -45.55
N SER A 577 -4.57 -8.73 -44.58
CA SER A 577 -3.56 -9.78 -44.84
C SER A 577 -4.05 -10.86 -45.80
N LEU A 578 -5.35 -11.14 -45.86
CA LEU A 578 -5.95 -12.15 -46.75
C LEU A 578 -6.17 -11.69 -48.20
N GLN A 579 -5.91 -10.42 -48.54
CA GLN A 579 -6.25 -9.88 -49.87
C GLN A 579 -5.26 -10.27 -50.99
N GLY A 580 -4.25 -11.09 -50.71
CA GLY A 580 -3.26 -11.52 -51.71
C GLY A 580 -2.41 -10.37 -52.27
N LYS A 581 -2.41 -9.22 -51.58
CA LYS A 581 -1.64 -8.02 -51.91
C LYS A 581 -0.18 -8.21 -51.53
N SER A 582 0.73 -7.52 -52.23
CA SER A 582 2.14 -7.53 -51.83
C SER A 582 2.34 -6.74 -50.51
N PRO A 583 3.39 -7.02 -49.72
CA PRO A 583 3.68 -6.26 -48.50
C PRO A 583 3.77 -4.74 -48.73
N LYS A 584 4.28 -4.32 -49.90
CA LYS A 584 4.35 -2.91 -50.31
C LYS A 584 2.95 -2.29 -50.47
N GLU A 585 2.05 -2.98 -51.17
CA GLU A 585 0.67 -2.52 -51.38
C GLU A 585 -0.09 -2.37 -50.05
N ILE A 586 0.12 -3.29 -49.10
CA ILE A 586 -0.50 -3.20 -47.77
C ILE A 586 0.01 -1.99 -47.00
N LEU A 587 1.32 -1.72 -47.01
CA LEU A 587 1.89 -0.54 -46.36
C LEU A 587 1.38 0.77 -46.99
N GLU A 588 1.23 0.81 -48.31
CA GLU A 588 0.66 1.96 -49.03
C GLU A 588 -0.81 2.17 -48.65
N GLU A 589 -1.60 1.09 -48.60
CA GLU A 589 -2.99 1.12 -48.19
C GLU A 589 -3.16 1.59 -46.74
N LEU A 590 -2.33 1.09 -45.81
CA LEU A 590 -2.33 1.54 -44.41
C LEU A 590 -1.94 3.01 -44.29
N ALA A 591 -0.91 3.46 -45.03
CA ALA A 591 -0.47 4.85 -45.03
C ALA A 591 -1.58 5.79 -45.56
N GLU A 592 -2.20 5.46 -46.69
CA GLU A 592 -3.22 6.31 -47.29
C GLU A 592 -4.54 6.28 -46.49
N THR A 593 -4.91 5.12 -45.95
CA THR A 593 -6.06 5.01 -45.03
C THR A 593 -5.85 5.85 -43.78
N ALA A 594 -4.65 5.84 -43.22
CA ALA A 594 -4.31 6.65 -42.06
C ALA A 594 -4.36 8.15 -42.37
N LYS A 595 -3.83 8.56 -43.53
CA LYS A 595 -3.90 9.95 -44.01
C LYS A 595 -5.34 10.40 -44.24
N ASN A 596 -6.17 9.57 -44.85
CA ASN A 596 -7.59 9.86 -45.09
C ASN A 596 -8.37 10.01 -43.78
N LYS A 597 -8.17 9.10 -42.81
CA LYS A 597 -8.77 9.22 -41.46
C LYS A 597 -8.29 10.48 -40.74
N PHE A 598 -7.02 10.85 -40.89
CA PHE A 598 -6.48 12.09 -40.32
C PHE A 598 -7.19 13.33 -40.92
N LEU A 599 -7.36 13.37 -42.23
CA LEU A 599 -8.04 14.46 -42.94
C LEU A 599 -9.53 14.53 -42.60
N GLU A 600 -10.22 13.39 -42.52
CA GLU A 600 -11.64 13.33 -42.13
C GLU A 600 -11.86 13.89 -40.71
N LEU A 601 -10.99 13.53 -39.77
CA LEU A 601 -11.03 14.04 -38.40
C LEU A 601 -10.68 15.53 -38.32
N LYS A 602 -9.79 16.00 -39.21
CA LYS A 602 -9.45 17.41 -39.37
C LYS A 602 -10.60 18.25 -39.91
N GLU A 603 -11.47 17.68 -40.75
CA GLU A 603 -12.64 18.37 -41.31
C GLU A 603 -13.84 18.36 -40.36
N LYS A 604 -14.03 17.29 -39.59
CA LYS A 604 -15.17 17.13 -38.66
C LYS A 604 -15.06 17.95 -37.38
N ASP A 605 -13.85 18.09 -36.81
CA ASP A 605 -13.61 18.91 -35.64
C ASP A 605 -13.11 20.30 -36.06
N THR A 606 -13.87 21.34 -35.72
CA THR A 606 -13.54 22.76 -35.93
C THR A 606 -12.06 23.02 -35.60
N LYS A 607 -11.37 23.85 -36.40
CA LYS A 607 -9.92 24.23 -36.38
C LYS A 607 -9.26 24.55 -35.00
N ALA A 608 -9.98 24.43 -33.89
CA ALA A 608 -9.55 24.69 -32.52
C ALA A 608 -8.37 23.80 -32.06
N TRP A 609 -8.41 22.48 -32.27
CA TRP A 609 -7.34 21.59 -31.78
C TRP A 609 -6.03 21.73 -32.58
N LEU A 610 -6.08 22.18 -33.84
CA LEU A 610 -4.89 22.49 -34.64
C LEU A 610 -4.13 23.73 -34.14
N LYS A 611 -4.80 24.61 -33.38
CA LYS A 611 -4.15 25.74 -32.69
C LYS A 611 -3.60 25.34 -31.32
N GLU A 612 -3.94 24.14 -30.84
CA GLU A 612 -3.40 23.59 -29.59
C GLU A 612 -2.10 22.83 -29.85
N ASN A 613 -1.26 22.77 -28.81
CA ASN A 613 -0.02 22.01 -28.82
C ASN A 613 -0.28 20.55 -29.30
N PRO A 614 0.55 19.99 -30.21
CA PRO A 614 0.45 18.61 -30.71
C PRO A 614 0.24 17.52 -29.65
N LEU A 615 0.71 17.76 -28.43
CA LEU A 615 0.50 16.91 -27.25
C LEU A 615 -0.97 16.78 -26.80
N LYS A 616 -1.83 17.72 -27.20
CA LYS A 616 -3.26 17.74 -26.87
C LYS A 616 -4.17 17.21 -27.97
N TRP A 617 -3.60 16.79 -29.11
CA TRP A 617 -4.39 16.28 -30.22
C TRP A 617 -5.31 15.13 -29.79
N PRO A 618 -6.48 14.97 -30.44
CA PRO A 618 -7.38 13.87 -30.17
C PRO A 618 -6.70 12.51 -30.35
N THR A 619 -7.10 11.51 -29.57
CA THR A 619 -6.45 10.18 -29.56
C THR A 619 -6.45 9.50 -30.94
N LYS A 620 -7.55 9.59 -31.68
CA LYS A 620 -7.68 9.03 -33.03
C LYS A 620 -6.76 9.72 -34.04
N VAL A 621 -6.57 11.04 -33.90
CA VAL A 621 -5.68 11.84 -34.76
C VAL A 621 -4.22 11.44 -34.52
N LEU A 622 -3.81 11.29 -33.26
CA LEU A 622 -2.46 10.84 -32.89
C LEU A 622 -2.17 9.43 -33.43
N ALA A 623 -3.13 8.52 -33.30
CA ALA A 623 -3.03 7.16 -33.84
C ALA A 623 -2.90 7.15 -35.37
N ALA A 624 -3.72 7.94 -36.08
CA ALA A 624 -3.65 8.10 -37.53
C ALA A 624 -2.31 8.69 -37.99
N ASN A 625 -1.82 9.73 -37.33
CA ASN A 625 -0.53 10.34 -37.64
C ASN A 625 0.63 9.35 -37.45
N SER A 626 0.62 8.58 -36.35
CA SER A 626 1.63 7.54 -36.10
C SER A 626 1.62 6.46 -37.18
N MET A 627 0.44 5.92 -37.54
CA MET A 627 0.31 4.90 -38.59
C MET A 627 0.83 5.40 -39.94
N TYR A 628 0.48 6.63 -40.32
CA TYR A 628 0.96 7.24 -41.57
C TYR A 628 2.49 7.36 -41.59
N ARG A 629 3.08 7.95 -40.53
CA ARG A 629 4.53 8.19 -40.43
C ARG A 629 5.34 6.90 -40.47
N ILE A 630 4.93 5.90 -39.67
CA ILE A 630 5.63 4.62 -39.57
C ILE A 630 5.50 3.83 -40.87
N SER A 631 4.30 3.74 -41.43
CA SER A 631 4.08 3.00 -42.71
C SER A 631 4.88 3.62 -43.85
N ARG A 632 4.93 4.96 -43.97
CA ARG A 632 5.73 5.65 -44.98
C ARG A 632 7.23 5.49 -44.75
N THR A 633 7.69 5.49 -43.49
CA THR A 633 9.10 5.27 -43.17
C THR A 633 9.54 3.86 -43.60
N ILE A 634 8.75 2.84 -43.25
CA ILE A 634 9.03 1.46 -43.64
C ILE A 634 8.99 1.30 -45.17
N LEU A 635 8.07 1.98 -45.86
CA LEU A 635 8.02 1.99 -47.32
C LEU A 635 9.30 2.54 -47.96
N LEU A 636 9.82 3.67 -47.45
CA LEU A 636 11.06 4.27 -47.95
C LEU A 636 12.25 3.31 -47.81
N GLU A 637 12.36 2.62 -46.67
CA GLU A 637 13.41 1.62 -46.47
C GLU A 637 13.21 0.37 -47.33
N HIS A 638 11.96 -0.06 -47.54
CA HIS A 638 11.64 -1.23 -48.35
C HIS A 638 11.99 -1.03 -49.84
N GLU A 639 11.73 0.17 -50.38
CA GLU A 639 12.12 0.53 -51.75
C GLU A 639 13.64 0.45 -51.97
N SER A 640 14.42 0.67 -50.92
CA SER A 640 15.89 0.56 -50.98
C SER A 640 16.41 -0.89 -50.86
N ARG A 641 15.62 -1.85 -50.37
CA ARG A 641 16.10 -3.20 -49.96
C ARG A 641 15.35 -4.41 -50.53
N SER A 642 14.28 -4.23 -51.32
CA SER A 642 13.49 -5.29 -51.99
C SER A 642 13.29 -6.56 -51.13
N GLN A 643 12.49 -6.47 -50.06
CA GLN A 643 12.39 -7.52 -49.04
C GLN A 643 11.13 -8.42 -49.22
N THR A 644 11.22 -9.69 -48.84
CA THR A 644 10.06 -10.60 -48.73
C THR A 644 9.21 -10.26 -47.50
N GLY A 645 7.92 -10.65 -47.50
CA GLY A 645 7.00 -10.42 -46.37
C GLY A 645 7.53 -10.92 -45.02
N GLU A 646 8.13 -12.11 -44.97
CA GLU A 646 8.74 -12.67 -43.75
C GLU A 646 9.93 -11.85 -43.25
N LYS A 647 10.81 -11.39 -44.14
CA LYS A 647 11.96 -10.54 -43.78
C LYS A 647 11.51 -9.18 -43.24
N LEU A 648 10.44 -8.63 -43.81
CA LEU A 648 9.84 -7.40 -43.33
C LEU A 648 9.20 -7.59 -41.95
N PHE A 649 8.50 -8.71 -41.73
CA PHE A 649 7.94 -9.07 -40.42
C PHE A 649 9.04 -9.23 -39.37
N GLU A 650 10.15 -9.88 -39.71
CA GLU A 650 11.32 -10.03 -38.83
C GLU A 650 11.92 -8.66 -38.48
N ALA A 651 12.12 -7.78 -39.48
CA ALA A 651 12.62 -6.43 -39.26
C ALA A 651 11.70 -5.61 -38.33
N ILE A 652 10.38 -5.69 -38.52
CA ILE A 652 9.40 -5.04 -37.64
C ILE A 652 9.45 -5.63 -36.22
N SER A 653 9.58 -6.95 -36.10
CA SER A 653 9.71 -7.61 -34.79
C SER A 653 10.97 -7.17 -34.05
N VAL A 654 12.09 -6.99 -34.77
CA VAL A 654 13.34 -6.42 -34.20
C VAL A 654 13.14 -4.97 -33.79
N MET A 655 12.47 -4.13 -34.59
CA MET A 655 12.16 -2.74 -34.21
C MET A 655 11.31 -2.68 -32.94
N ILE A 656 10.28 -3.52 -32.83
CA ILE A 656 9.45 -3.63 -31.62
C ILE A 656 10.30 -4.05 -30.41
N SER A 657 11.14 -5.08 -30.58
CA SER A 657 12.07 -5.56 -29.56
C SER A 657 13.03 -4.46 -29.10
N ASP A 658 13.54 -3.66 -30.03
CA ASP A 658 14.46 -2.56 -29.75
C ASP A 658 13.80 -1.44 -28.95
N ILE A 659 12.59 -1.03 -29.33
CA ILE A 659 11.82 0.01 -28.62
C ILE A 659 11.44 -0.47 -27.21
N LEU A 660 10.97 -1.71 -27.08
CA LEU A 660 10.66 -2.31 -25.77
C LEU A 660 11.92 -2.44 -24.91
N GLY A 661 13.02 -2.92 -25.48
CA GLY A 661 14.30 -3.08 -24.80
C GLY A 661 14.85 -1.76 -24.30
N ALA A 662 14.90 -0.73 -25.15
CA ALA A 662 15.32 0.62 -24.78
C ALA A 662 14.43 1.21 -23.68
N CYS A 663 13.11 1.05 -23.76
CA CYS A 663 12.19 1.51 -22.71
C CYS A 663 12.52 0.85 -21.36
N LEU A 664 12.76 -0.47 -21.36
CA LEU A 664 13.04 -1.27 -20.17
C LEU A 664 14.40 -0.97 -19.52
N THR A 665 15.34 -0.29 -20.20
CA THR A 665 16.58 0.18 -19.55
C THR A 665 16.31 1.15 -18.40
N ASN A 666 15.18 1.88 -18.48
CA ASN A 666 14.75 2.83 -17.45
C ASN A 666 14.19 2.16 -16.17
N PHE A 667 14.17 0.82 -16.09
CA PHE A 667 13.55 0.10 -14.98
C PHE A 667 14.20 0.41 -13.62
N GLN A 668 15.52 0.61 -13.61
CA GLN A 668 16.27 0.97 -12.40
C GLN A 668 15.78 2.31 -11.83
N GLU A 669 15.69 3.33 -12.68
CA GLU A 669 15.26 4.67 -12.28
C GLU A 669 13.81 4.67 -11.78
N VAL A 670 12.93 3.92 -12.45
CA VAL A 670 11.55 3.72 -12.02
C VAL A 670 11.47 3.12 -10.63
N ILE A 671 12.30 2.11 -10.33
CA ILE A 671 12.34 1.52 -8.99
C ILE A 671 12.83 2.56 -7.97
N CYS A 672 13.91 3.28 -8.25
CA CYS A 672 14.45 4.31 -7.34
C CYS A 672 13.40 5.39 -7.01
N ILE A 673 12.76 5.97 -8.04
CA ILE A 673 11.71 6.98 -7.89
C ILE A 673 10.54 6.44 -7.06
N LYS A 674 10.12 5.20 -7.31
CA LYS A 674 8.99 4.58 -6.62
C LYS A 674 9.30 4.22 -5.17
N VAL A 675 10.55 3.94 -4.84
CA VAL A 675 11.00 3.64 -3.48
C VAL A 675 11.14 4.91 -2.63
N LEU A 676 11.61 6.01 -3.24
CA LEU A 676 11.83 7.28 -2.54
C LEU A 676 10.55 8.13 -2.42
N ASN A 677 9.77 8.26 -3.49
CA ASN A 677 8.65 9.21 -3.55
C ASN A 677 7.31 8.67 -3.06
N THR A 678 7.21 7.38 -2.71
CA THR A 678 6.00 6.87 -2.06
C THR A 678 5.93 7.32 -0.62
N ALA A 679 4.73 7.71 -0.19
CA ALA A 679 4.42 8.00 1.20
C ALA A 679 4.84 6.82 2.10
N ILE A 680 5.26 7.12 3.33
CA ILE A 680 5.81 6.13 4.27
C ILE A 680 4.83 5.00 4.55
N GLU A 681 3.53 5.26 4.47
CA GLU A 681 2.44 4.30 4.66
C GLU A 681 2.37 3.24 3.53
N GLU A 682 2.66 3.64 2.29
CA GLU A 682 2.57 2.78 1.11
C GLU A 682 3.91 2.17 0.69
N ARG A 683 5.01 2.73 1.20
CA ARG A 683 6.38 2.40 0.78
C ARG A 683 6.72 0.93 0.93
N GLU A 684 6.33 0.28 2.04
CA GLU A 684 6.57 -1.16 2.21
C GLU A 684 5.92 -1.97 1.08
N GLY A 685 4.66 -1.65 0.72
CA GLY A 685 3.94 -2.32 -0.36
C GLY A 685 4.58 -2.04 -1.74
N SER A 686 5.00 -0.80 -1.95
CA SER A 686 5.71 -0.37 -3.16
C SER A 686 7.01 -1.14 -3.37
N VAL A 687 7.85 -1.25 -2.32
CA VAL A 687 9.12 -1.98 -2.38
C VAL A 687 8.88 -3.48 -2.57
N ARG A 688 7.88 -4.09 -1.90
CA ARG A 688 7.53 -5.51 -2.17
C ARG A 688 7.18 -5.73 -3.62
N HIS A 689 6.40 -4.81 -4.19
CA HIS A 689 6.03 -4.89 -5.59
C HIS A 689 7.28 -4.75 -6.48
N ALA A 690 8.19 -3.83 -6.18
CA ALA A 690 9.45 -3.68 -6.90
C ALA A 690 10.33 -4.94 -6.83
N VAL A 691 10.46 -5.58 -5.66
CA VAL A 691 11.17 -6.86 -5.48
C VAL A 691 10.53 -7.96 -6.33
N PHE A 692 9.19 -8.04 -6.32
CA PHE A 692 8.47 -9.02 -7.11
C PHE A 692 8.66 -8.80 -8.62
N VAL A 693 8.61 -7.55 -9.09
CA VAL A 693 8.83 -7.25 -10.51
C VAL A 693 10.29 -7.47 -10.90
N LEU A 694 11.27 -7.13 -10.06
CA LEU A 694 12.67 -7.50 -10.28
C LEU A 694 12.82 -9.01 -10.49
N GLY A 695 12.15 -9.82 -9.67
CA GLY A 695 12.17 -11.28 -9.84
C GLY A 695 11.61 -11.73 -11.19
N LYS A 696 10.62 -11.02 -11.74
CA LYS A 696 10.08 -11.29 -13.09
C LYS A 696 11.01 -10.83 -14.21
N THR A 697 11.71 -9.70 -14.03
CA THR A 697 12.51 -9.05 -15.08
C THR A 697 13.99 -9.34 -14.96
N GLU A 698 14.44 -10.20 -14.04
CA GLU A 698 15.87 -10.47 -13.81
C GLU A 698 16.60 -10.94 -15.08
N ASN A 699 15.99 -11.85 -15.85
CA ASN A 699 16.59 -12.33 -17.10
C ASN A 699 16.55 -11.27 -18.20
N ILE A 700 15.46 -10.49 -18.27
CA ILE A 700 15.38 -9.34 -19.17
C ILE A 700 16.52 -8.36 -18.90
N LEU A 701 16.76 -8.01 -17.63
CA LEU A 701 17.85 -7.10 -17.26
C LEU A 701 19.23 -7.66 -17.65
N LYS A 702 19.45 -8.97 -17.52
CA LYS A 702 20.70 -9.61 -18.00
C LYS A 702 20.86 -9.52 -19.51
N ILE A 703 19.78 -9.67 -20.28
CA ILE A 703 19.80 -9.49 -21.74
C ILE A 703 20.15 -8.04 -22.09
N LEU A 704 19.58 -7.07 -21.37
CA LEU A 704 19.82 -5.64 -21.59
C LEU A 704 21.24 -5.22 -21.22
N ASP A 705 21.83 -5.78 -20.15
CA ASP A 705 23.22 -5.50 -19.72
C ASP A 705 24.26 -5.87 -20.79
N ASN A 706 23.97 -6.87 -21.62
CA ASN A 706 24.84 -7.28 -22.72
C ASN A 706 24.74 -6.37 -23.95
N LYS A 707 23.80 -5.41 -23.96
CA LYS A 707 23.58 -4.48 -25.08
C LYS A 707 24.27 -3.15 -24.79
N ALA A 708 24.99 -2.62 -25.78
CA ALA A 708 25.63 -1.30 -25.66
C ALA A 708 24.57 -0.20 -25.51
N LEU A 709 24.71 0.67 -24.51
CA LEU A 709 23.80 1.78 -24.24
C LEU A 709 24.36 3.11 -24.81
N PRO A 710 23.51 4.01 -25.32
CA PRO A 710 23.93 5.36 -25.68
C PRO A 710 24.30 6.17 -24.43
N SER A 711 25.27 7.08 -24.56
CA SER A 711 25.68 7.99 -23.49
C SER A 711 24.66 9.13 -23.32
N LEU A 712 23.54 8.83 -22.67
CA LEU A 712 22.47 9.78 -22.36
C LEU A 712 22.35 10.02 -20.86
N GLU A 713 21.92 11.21 -20.45
CA GLU A 713 21.54 11.43 -19.06
C GLU A 713 20.27 10.63 -18.69
N PRO A 714 20.07 10.23 -17.42
CA PRO A 714 18.91 9.43 -17.01
C PRO A 714 17.55 10.03 -17.40
N HIS A 715 17.42 11.35 -17.37
CA HIS A 715 16.18 12.04 -17.74
C HIS A 715 15.93 12.03 -19.26
N GLN A 716 17.00 11.95 -20.07
CA GLN A 716 16.93 11.83 -21.53
C GLN A 716 16.66 10.38 -21.94
N MET A 717 17.18 9.40 -21.20
CA MET A 717 16.90 7.98 -21.43
C MET A 717 15.41 7.63 -21.30
N ALA A 718 14.64 8.41 -20.55
CA ALA A 718 13.19 8.21 -20.41
C ALA A 718 12.38 8.63 -21.65
N CYS A 719 12.95 9.44 -22.54
CA CYS A 719 12.26 10.02 -23.70
C CYS A 719 12.70 9.33 -25.00
N ILE A 720 11.77 8.73 -25.73
CA ILE A 720 12.06 8.05 -26.99
C ILE A 720 12.66 9.00 -28.04
N ASP A 721 12.22 10.27 -28.10
CA ASP A 721 12.75 11.23 -29.07
C ASP A 721 14.20 11.63 -28.76
N ALA A 722 14.61 11.63 -27.48
CA ALA A 722 16.01 11.86 -27.11
C ALA A 722 16.90 10.68 -27.52
N TRP A 723 16.41 9.44 -27.40
CA TRP A 723 17.08 8.26 -27.96
C TRP A 723 17.26 8.37 -29.47
N ARG A 724 16.21 8.79 -30.19
CA ARG A 724 16.26 8.98 -31.65
C ARG A 724 17.31 10.01 -32.05
N LEU A 725 17.36 11.15 -31.36
CA LEU A 725 18.33 12.20 -31.65
C LEU A 725 19.78 11.72 -31.43
N SER A 726 20.03 11.00 -30.32
CA SER A 726 21.37 10.47 -30.01
C SER A 726 21.83 9.41 -31.02
N LEU A 727 20.95 8.49 -31.39
CA LEU A 727 21.28 7.44 -32.37
C LEU A 727 21.52 8.02 -33.77
N LYS A 728 20.77 9.06 -34.17
CA LYS A 728 20.97 9.76 -35.45
C LYS A 728 22.30 10.53 -35.50
N GLN A 729 22.75 11.11 -34.37
CA GLN A 729 24.04 11.81 -34.30
C GLN A 729 25.26 10.87 -34.38
N ASN A 730 25.09 9.60 -34.00
CA ASN A 730 26.15 8.58 -34.04
C ASN A 730 26.21 7.78 -35.36
N SER A 731 25.35 8.10 -36.33
CA SER A 731 25.38 7.54 -37.69
C SER A 731 26.53 8.16 -38.51
N PRO A 732 27.48 7.40 -39.08
CA PRO A 732 28.62 7.96 -39.79
C PRO A 732 28.33 8.54 -41.18
N TRP A 733 27.08 8.69 -41.60
CA TRP A 733 26.72 9.15 -42.95
C TRP A 733 25.63 10.22 -42.88
N ASP A 734 26.06 11.48 -42.97
CA ASP A 734 25.42 12.59 -43.72
C ASP A 734 26.04 13.93 -43.30
N PHE A 735 27.35 14.08 -43.55
CA PHE A 735 28.00 15.39 -43.67
C PHE A 735 28.69 15.46 -45.02
N THR A 736 27.89 15.59 -46.08
CA THR A 736 28.36 16.16 -47.34
C THR A 736 27.16 16.60 -48.18
N LYS A 737 26.69 17.83 -47.92
CA LYS A 737 26.30 18.77 -48.97
C LYS A 737 26.50 20.17 -48.43
N SER A 738 27.62 20.76 -48.84
CA SER A 738 27.99 22.15 -48.61
C SER A 738 27.02 23.10 -49.31
N SER A 739 26.66 24.14 -48.55
CA SER A 739 26.29 25.49 -48.97
C SER A 739 26.43 25.86 -50.47
N SER A 740 25.31 26.22 -51.10
CA SER A 740 25.04 27.60 -51.54
C SER A 740 23.68 27.65 -52.25
N GLU A 741 22.71 28.37 -51.71
CA GLU A 741 21.85 29.29 -52.47
C GLU A 741 20.96 30.09 -51.51
N GLU A 742 21.10 31.41 -51.61
CA GLU A 742 20.35 32.42 -50.89
C GLU A 742 18.94 32.62 -51.48
N LYS A 743 17.99 32.98 -50.60
CA LYS A 743 16.67 33.64 -50.81
C LYS A 743 15.55 32.72 -51.36
N THR A 744 14.38 32.63 -50.73
CA THR A 744 13.51 33.76 -50.36
C THR A 744 12.56 33.39 -49.20
N LEU A 745 12.53 34.22 -48.16
CA LEU A 745 11.55 34.17 -47.06
C LEU A 745 10.18 34.65 -47.56
N SER A 746 9.15 33.79 -47.51
CA SER A 746 7.75 34.24 -47.48
C SER A 746 7.24 34.22 -46.05
N SER A 747 7.24 35.37 -45.37
CA SER A 747 6.66 35.53 -44.04
C SER A 747 5.13 35.55 -44.11
N CYS A 748 4.46 34.64 -43.41
CA CYS A 748 3.07 34.87 -43.00
C CYS A 748 3.07 35.73 -41.73
N SER A 749 2.56 36.96 -41.88
CA SER A 749 2.35 37.95 -40.84
C SER A 749 1.47 37.42 -39.69
N ASN A 750 1.89 37.67 -38.45
CA ASN A 750 1.03 37.67 -37.26
C ASN A 750 0.97 39.12 -36.75
N ASP A 751 -0.05 39.86 -37.16
CA ASP A 751 -0.35 41.18 -36.59
C ASP A 751 -0.95 41.02 -35.19
N VAL A 752 -0.19 41.43 -34.17
CA VAL A 752 -0.66 41.62 -32.80
C VAL A 752 -0.86 43.11 -32.58
N TYR A 753 -2.12 43.57 -32.60
CA TYR A 753 -2.48 44.90 -32.13
C TYR A 753 -2.59 44.89 -30.60
N LEU A 754 -1.68 45.62 -29.95
CA LEU A 754 -1.84 46.09 -28.58
C LEU A 754 -2.79 47.30 -28.61
N ALA A 755 -3.97 47.16 -28.02
CA ALA A 755 -4.82 48.29 -27.66
C ALA A 755 -4.60 48.59 -26.18
N ILE A 756 -4.13 49.82 -25.92
CA ILE A 756 -4.10 50.47 -24.62
C ILE A 756 -5.48 51.08 -24.42
N ASP A 757 -6.19 50.62 -23.38
CA ASP A 757 -6.84 51.45 -22.34
C ASP A 757 -7.31 50.55 -21.18
#